data_AF-A0AA36HB51-F1
#
_entry.id   AF-A0AA36HB51-F1
#
_cell.length_a   1.000
_cell.length_b   1.000
_cell.length_c   1.000
_cell.angle_alpha   90.00
_cell.angle_beta   90.00
_cell.angle_gamma   90.00
#
_symmetry.space_group_name_H-M   'P 1'
#
loop_
_entity.id
_entity.type
_entity.pdbx_description
1 polymer ?
#
loop_
_entity_poly.entity_id
_entity_poly.type
_entity_poly.pdbx_seq_one_letter_code
_entity_poly.pdbx_strand_id
1 'polypeptide(L)'
;MQSVLTQNSCSLMVPLYCILYVSLSETAETVTLSCTDRTNTTKKLKLSVNEKNTLIESCRYAITIELLDGLIFDADGLSNGNFNWLLSKELHMCVEAKHTDFSSISVRTKLIKGKCTGPLLRIINNDNLQFLLIEPKLLQSFEGNSEKSVTVRGNEKLEESNLELLRQFNGVVDLQENGECAMPKLLSDFTSIGSKCTSIYGDLRVDPTTPFIKISDTMKGRYKYEGCVMIEDSILEDVEFLEAFASFKPTPFCRQSIHNNRKLCVKNMRYIANVFVDIEVYRNRDECDGECIGGVVTDKFLRNNDGCRHVYGNLSIVGWRKKPNEVRVLRKIQTIEGTLIIENNDDLHNFTEFSNLRTIGKQTGSDVMISIKNNPDLLDLPLPSLSYASIWKPNPRIKLANNPRLRRNGKVTDLATERPVPGFQFQKDKQAPKKELRIVDAASDFLMRYKWYLIVGVVVTIVIILLVLLAVTSSRLRKKSKDLLPHPAYNLSRQSKEVLAVMCKDIVANTPMVWCILDRPLLWNSATKNDDSSVSSQLGTLKQHMISVAPNALVQAKKEVDYNRPLQQRVQMFFDYDYVLMIGNNNDITRIVPRLPNHIGSLSLYIDGRNDISVAFKLLAMVYLTPNIIHYKYEARNVRKKTQKIVNILFYQWVKKRLPTEFSELMQLLKFCSQRKVLCVSDRRKEVFSLMHLMFMQVMCVREPPNVAQTFQQHLRICNGAPLDQFEMLLVMRFILNWAQESSCIPSQLKERHTMWCHVYTQMSEFSDKHYNTMSIHPQHLSGDLAWLEEDVNAAYSSLTAICSFSEHPRTAMRDRYRMRTEEEKKREANLQAQTDPIYSEPRKENDYLQFSSSARNKKRYI
;
A
#
# COMPACT_ATOMS: atom_id res chain seq x y z
N MET A 1 -49.71 -49.16 -35.10
CA MET A 1 -50.08 -49.05 -33.66
C MET A 1 -48.81 -49.33 -32.85
N GLN A 2 -47.82 -48.45 -32.83
CA GLN A 2 -47.63 -47.25 -31.97
C GLN A 2 -47.57 -47.56 -30.47
N SER A 3 -46.35 -47.66 -29.93
CA SER A 3 -45.80 -46.74 -28.92
C SER A 3 -44.34 -47.10 -28.56
N VAL A 4 -43.60 -46.10 -28.06
CA VAL A 4 -42.51 -46.17 -27.04
C VAL A 4 -41.02 -46.21 -27.46
N LEU A 5 -40.30 -45.13 -27.05
CA LEU A 5 -38.88 -44.94 -26.62
C LEU A 5 -37.74 -45.23 -27.65
N THR A 6 -36.56 -44.57 -27.66
CA THR A 6 -35.76 -43.87 -26.64
C THR A 6 -34.67 -42.99 -27.32
N GLN A 7 -34.12 -42.03 -26.58
CA GLN A 7 -32.93 -41.21 -26.88
C GLN A 7 -31.61 -42.00 -26.87
N ASN A 8 -30.65 -41.63 -27.73
CA ASN A 8 -29.26 -41.31 -27.35
C ASN A 8 -28.37 -40.88 -28.54
N SER A 9 -27.39 -40.02 -28.20
CA SER A 9 -26.06 -39.79 -28.79
C SER A 9 -25.78 -38.57 -29.70
N CYS A 10 -24.63 -37.97 -29.37
CA CYS A 10 -24.02 -36.70 -29.72
C CYS A 10 -23.46 -36.59 -31.15
N SER A 11 -23.37 -35.36 -31.69
CA SER A 11 -22.14 -34.90 -32.37
C SER A 11 -22.01 -33.37 -32.40
N LEU A 12 -20.86 -32.91 -31.91
CA LEU A 12 -20.11 -31.69 -32.22
C LEU A 12 -20.77 -30.56 -33.04
N MET A 13 -20.85 -29.37 -32.44
CA MET A 13 -20.49 -28.13 -33.12
C MET A 13 -19.88 -27.11 -32.14
N VAL A 14 -18.67 -26.68 -32.45
CA VAL A 14 -17.95 -25.57 -31.82
C VAL A 14 -18.42 -24.27 -32.48
N PRO A 15 -18.73 -23.19 -31.74
CA PRO A 15 -18.70 -21.85 -32.29
C PRO A 15 -17.44 -21.10 -31.82
N LEU A 16 -16.69 -20.59 -32.81
CA LEU A 16 -15.67 -19.56 -32.64
C LEU A 16 -16.25 -18.36 -31.89
N TYR A 17 -15.67 -18.01 -30.75
CA TYR A 17 -15.86 -16.71 -30.13
C TYR A 17 -14.84 -15.72 -30.72
N CYS A 18 -15.31 -14.86 -31.63
CA CYS A 18 -14.63 -13.60 -31.94
C CYS A 18 -14.73 -12.69 -30.70
N ILE A 19 -13.63 -12.56 -29.97
CA ILE A 19 -13.46 -11.54 -28.94
C ILE A 19 -13.18 -10.22 -29.67
N LEU A 20 -14.21 -9.39 -29.82
CA LEU A 20 -14.06 -7.97 -30.14
C LEU A 20 -13.45 -7.28 -28.91
N TYR A 21 -12.15 -7.00 -28.96
CA TYR A 21 -11.51 -6.04 -28.08
C TYR A 21 -12.07 -4.65 -28.41
N VAL A 22 -13.07 -4.22 -27.65
CA VAL A 22 -13.43 -2.81 -27.57
C VAL A 22 -12.31 -2.14 -26.78
N SER A 23 -11.35 -1.50 -27.48
CA SER A 23 -10.47 -0.56 -26.81
C SER A 23 -11.36 0.56 -26.27
N LEU A 24 -11.33 0.75 -24.95
CA LEU A 24 -11.88 1.93 -24.32
C LEU A 24 -11.16 3.12 -24.94
N SER A 25 -11.82 3.85 -25.84
CA SER A 25 -11.28 5.08 -26.40
C SER A 25 -11.04 6.04 -25.25
N GLU A 26 -9.78 6.36 -24.98
CA GLU A 26 -9.40 7.46 -24.09
C GLU A 26 -10.23 8.69 -24.47
N THR A 27 -11.00 9.21 -23.53
CA THR A 27 -11.73 10.45 -23.73
C THR A 27 -10.71 11.52 -24.13
N ALA A 28 -10.81 12.04 -25.36
CA ALA A 28 -9.86 13.01 -25.89
C ALA A 28 -9.64 14.13 -24.86
N GLU A 29 -8.44 14.20 -24.28
CA GLU A 29 -8.12 15.20 -23.28
C GLU A 29 -8.18 16.59 -23.92
N THR A 30 -9.03 17.45 -23.36
CA THR A 30 -9.11 18.86 -23.77
C THR A 30 -8.42 19.73 -22.75
N VAL A 31 -7.59 20.66 -23.22
CA VAL A 31 -6.83 21.61 -22.42
C VAL A 31 -7.42 23.01 -22.58
N THR A 32 -7.59 23.74 -21.47
CA THR A 32 -8.07 25.13 -21.51
C THR A 32 -6.93 26.09 -21.18
N LEU A 33 -6.64 27.00 -22.10
CA LEU A 33 -5.60 28.02 -21.99
C LEU A 33 -6.20 29.43 -21.94
N SER A 34 -5.45 30.34 -21.35
CA SER A 34 -5.69 31.77 -21.31
C SER A 34 -4.50 32.50 -21.93
N CYS A 35 -4.75 33.28 -22.97
CA CYS A 35 -3.73 33.99 -23.73
C CYS A 35 -3.91 35.49 -23.55
N THR A 36 -2.92 36.15 -22.95
CA THR A 36 -2.97 37.59 -22.61
C THR A 36 -1.94 38.37 -23.40
N ASP A 37 -2.38 39.43 -24.09
CA ASP A 37 -1.53 40.29 -24.91
C ASP A 37 -0.98 41.52 -24.16
N ARG A 38 -0.28 42.42 -24.87
CA ARG A 38 0.27 43.67 -24.33
C ARG A 38 -0.78 44.65 -23.80
N THR A 39 -2.00 44.56 -24.30
CA THR A 39 -3.12 45.41 -23.90
C THR A 39 -3.88 44.85 -22.70
N ASN A 40 -3.38 43.74 -22.11
CA ASN A 40 -4.07 42.94 -21.11
C ASN A 40 -5.41 42.36 -21.60
N THR A 41 -5.60 42.21 -22.91
CA THR A 41 -6.76 41.52 -23.45
C THR A 41 -6.52 40.01 -23.34
N THR A 42 -7.43 39.31 -22.67
CA THR A 42 -7.32 37.87 -22.44
C THR A 42 -8.32 37.09 -23.29
N LYS A 43 -7.81 36.15 -24.10
CA LYS A 43 -8.62 35.19 -24.87
C LYS A 43 -8.51 33.80 -24.24
N LYS A 44 -9.65 33.18 -23.95
CA LYS A 44 -9.71 31.77 -23.52
C LYS A 44 -9.83 30.86 -24.72
N LEU A 45 -9.09 29.76 -24.70
CA LEU A 45 -9.03 28.78 -25.78
C LEU A 45 -9.15 27.39 -25.18
N LYS A 46 -10.00 26.54 -25.76
CA LYS A 46 -10.11 25.13 -25.40
C LYS A 46 -9.64 24.30 -26.59
N LEU A 47 -8.64 23.47 -26.40
CA LEU A 47 -7.99 22.69 -27.45
C LEU A 47 -8.03 21.20 -27.11
N SER A 48 -8.41 20.37 -28.07
CA SER A 48 -8.04 18.94 -28.05
C SER A 48 -6.58 18.74 -28.46
N VAL A 49 -6.02 17.55 -28.23
CA VAL A 49 -4.66 17.19 -28.63
C VAL A 49 -4.39 17.48 -30.12
N ASN A 50 -5.33 17.12 -31.00
CA ASN A 50 -5.20 17.33 -32.45
C ASN A 50 -5.30 18.81 -32.86
N GLU A 51 -5.93 19.65 -32.05
CA GLU A 51 -6.10 21.08 -32.32
C GLU A 51 -4.94 21.93 -31.78
N LYS A 52 -3.99 21.34 -31.03
CA LYS A 52 -2.88 22.08 -30.42
C LYS A 52 -2.04 22.86 -31.43
N ASN A 53 -1.95 22.42 -32.69
CA ASN A 53 -1.26 23.17 -33.73
C ASN A 53 -1.90 24.52 -34.10
N THR A 54 -3.19 24.73 -33.78
CA THR A 54 -3.88 26.02 -33.96
C THR A 54 -3.56 27.04 -32.85
N LEU A 55 -2.79 26.63 -31.83
CA LEU A 55 -2.41 27.47 -30.69
C LEU A 55 -1.72 28.77 -31.12
N ILE A 56 -0.81 28.69 -32.10
CA ILE A 56 -0.12 29.89 -32.62
C ILE A 56 -1.14 30.87 -33.20
N GLU A 57 -2.06 30.41 -34.03
CA GLU A 57 -3.03 31.28 -34.69
C GLU A 57 -3.92 31.98 -33.67
N SER A 58 -4.34 31.24 -32.63
CA SER A 58 -5.22 31.76 -31.60
C SER A 58 -4.54 32.68 -30.59
N CYS A 59 -3.23 32.52 -30.36
CA CYS A 59 -2.48 33.22 -29.31
C CYS A 59 -1.24 33.97 -29.84
N ARG A 60 -1.18 34.27 -31.15
CA ARG A 60 -0.02 34.87 -31.85
C ARG A 60 0.58 36.08 -31.13
N TYR A 61 -0.30 36.97 -30.65
CA TYR A 61 0.06 38.23 -30.01
C TYR A 61 0.16 38.16 -28.48
N ALA A 62 -0.07 36.98 -27.89
CA ALA A 62 0.06 36.81 -26.45
C ALA A 62 1.52 37.00 -26.00
N ILE A 63 1.69 37.65 -24.84
CA ILE A 63 2.95 37.64 -24.10
C ILE A 63 2.92 36.53 -23.06
N THR A 64 1.79 36.41 -22.36
CA THR A 64 1.62 35.47 -21.27
C THR A 64 0.59 34.42 -21.66
N ILE A 65 0.90 33.15 -21.39
CA ILE A 65 -0.01 32.02 -21.59
C ILE A 65 -0.14 31.27 -20.27
N GLU A 66 -1.38 31.06 -19.84
CA GLU A 66 -1.71 30.39 -18.58
C GLU A 66 -2.59 29.16 -18.84
N LEU A 67 -2.30 28.08 -18.10
CA LEU A 67 -3.12 26.87 -18.11
C LEU A 67 -4.23 27.01 -17.05
N LEU A 68 -5.49 27.03 -17.50
CA LEU A 68 -6.64 27.20 -16.60
C LEU A 68 -7.12 25.88 -15.99
N ASP A 69 -7.02 24.80 -16.75
CA ASP A 69 -7.45 23.46 -16.35
C ASP A 69 -6.26 22.49 -16.42
N GLY A 70 -5.91 21.87 -15.29
CA GLY A 70 -4.77 20.94 -15.17
C GLY A 70 -3.55 21.56 -14.49
N LEU A 71 -2.50 20.74 -14.30
CA LEU A 71 -1.24 21.17 -13.66
C LEU A 71 -0.06 21.22 -14.64
N ILE A 72 -0.13 20.45 -15.74
CA ILE A 72 0.96 20.25 -16.70
C ILE A 72 0.38 20.39 -18.11
N PHE A 73 1.06 21.16 -18.94
CA PHE A 73 0.81 21.25 -20.37
C PHE A 73 1.74 20.28 -21.10
N ASP A 74 1.15 19.22 -21.66
CA ASP A 74 1.86 18.24 -22.50
C ASP A 74 2.06 18.79 -23.92
N ALA A 75 3.28 18.71 -24.44
CA ALA A 75 3.65 19.14 -25.77
C ALA A 75 3.18 18.19 -26.89
N ASP A 76 2.69 16.99 -26.56
CA ASP A 76 2.19 16.04 -27.54
C ASP A 76 1.14 16.67 -28.48
N GLY A 77 1.26 16.38 -29.78
CA GLY A 77 0.45 16.97 -30.86
C GLY A 77 0.94 18.33 -31.39
N LEU A 78 1.91 19.00 -30.76
CA LEU A 78 2.54 20.21 -31.32
C LEU A 78 3.63 19.86 -32.32
N SER A 79 3.84 20.71 -33.33
CA SER A 79 5.06 20.70 -34.13
C SER A 79 6.25 21.30 -33.34
N ASN A 80 7.48 20.92 -33.70
CA ASN A 80 8.70 21.48 -33.12
C ASN A 80 8.70 23.04 -33.15
N GLY A 81 8.34 23.64 -34.30
CA GLY A 81 8.22 25.10 -34.43
C GLY A 81 7.18 25.72 -33.50
N ASN A 82 6.03 25.07 -33.33
CA ASN A 82 4.96 25.55 -32.45
C ASN A 82 5.34 25.48 -30.98
N PHE A 83 6.02 24.42 -30.58
CA PHE A 83 6.51 24.26 -29.22
C PHE A 83 7.60 25.30 -28.87
N ASN A 84 8.55 25.53 -29.77
CA ASN A 84 9.56 26.57 -29.59
C ASN A 84 8.96 27.99 -29.54
N TRP A 85 7.92 28.25 -30.33
CA TRP A 85 7.16 29.50 -30.22
C TRP A 85 6.50 29.63 -28.83
N LEU A 86 5.88 28.58 -28.31
CA LEU A 86 5.28 28.59 -26.97
C LEU A 86 6.33 28.89 -25.90
N LEU A 87 7.48 28.23 -25.97
CA LEU A 87 8.62 28.43 -25.07
C LEU A 87 9.32 29.78 -25.21
N SER A 88 8.88 30.65 -26.13
CA SER A 88 9.30 32.06 -26.22
C SER A 88 8.42 33.03 -25.43
N LYS A 89 7.29 32.54 -24.89
CA LYS A 89 6.29 33.32 -24.14
C LYS A 89 6.46 33.18 -22.64
N GLU A 90 5.93 34.10 -21.85
CA GLU A 90 5.86 33.93 -20.39
C GLU A 90 4.80 32.87 -20.05
N LEU A 91 5.20 31.82 -19.34
CA LEU A 91 4.35 30.65 -19.12
C LEU A 91 3.93 30.56 -17.66
N HIS A 92 2.62 30.58 -17.44
CA HIS A 92 1.99 30.33 -16.14
C HIS A 92 1.40 28.92 -16.13
N MET A 93 2.26 27.94 -16.36
CA MET A 93 1.96 26.51 -16.33
C MET A 93 3.26 25.73 -16.13
N CYS A 94 3.15 24.43 -15.81
CA CYS A 94 4.27 23.52 -15.99
C CYS A 94 4.21 22.91 -17.38
N VAL A 95 5.38 22.64 -17.98
CA VAL A 95 5.48 22.21 -19.37
C VAL A 95 6.24 20.90 -19.45
N GLU A 96 5.71 19.96 -20.23
CA GLU A 96 6.33 18.66 -20.46
C GLU A 96 6.43 18.39 -21.96
N ALA A 97 7.63 18.10 -22.44
CA ALA A 97 7.90 17.52 -23.75
C ALA A 97 8.42 16.11 -23.54
N LYS A 98 7.53 15.13 -23.71
CA LYS A 98 7.80 13.72 -23.47
C LYS A 98 7.39 12.86 -24.66
N HIS A 99 8.27 11.98 -25.12
CA HIS A 99 8.01 11.11 -26.28
C HIS A 99 7.64 11.87 -27.56
N THR A 100 8.20 13.07 -27.78
CA THR A 100 7.92 13.83 -29.00
C THR A 100 8.99 13.58 -30.07
N ASP A 101 8.68 13.97 -31.30
CA ASP A 101 9.58 13.89 -32.45
C ASP A 101 10.49 15.13 -32.60
N PHE A 102 10.56 16.00 -31.58
CA PHE A 102 11.29 17.26 -31.67
C PHE A 102 12.78 17.03 -31.87
N SER A 103 13.33 17.68 -32.90
CA SER A 103 14.77 17.65 -33.19
C SER A 103 15.56 18.76 -32.49
N SER A 104 14.89 19.84 -32.09
CA SER A 104 15.52 20.99 -31.43
C SER A 104 14.55 21.70 -30.49
N ILE A 105 15.00 22.03 -29.29
CA ILE A 105 14.19 22.79 -28.33
C ILE A 105 14.95 24.06 -27.91
N SER A 106 14.32 25.22 -28.05
CA SER A 106 14.85 26.52 -27.67
C SER A 106 13.92 27.21 -26.67
N VAL A 107 14.32 27.20 -25.40
CA VAL A 107 13.59 27.83 -24.30
C VAL A 107 14.06 29.27 -24.14
N ARG A 108 13.36 30.19 -24.80
CA ARG A 108 13.70 31.63 -24.81
C ARG A 108 12.90 32.48 -23.82
N THR A 109 11.95 31.86 -23.14
CA THR A 109 11.15 32.53 -22.11
C THR A 109 12.02 32.97 -20.95
N LYS A 110 11.61 34.07 -20.32
CA LYS A 110 12.22 34.58 -19.09
C LYS A 110 11.53 34.03 -17.84
N LEU A 111 10.36 33.40 -17.99
CA LEU A 111 9.53 33.02 -16.86
C LEU A 111 8.68 31.79 -17.17
N ILE A 112 8.84 30.76 -16.34
CA ILE A 112 7.91 29.64 -16.21
C ILE A 112 7.49 29.55 -14.75
N LYS A 113 6.19 29.55 -14.46
CA LYS A 113 5.64 29.38 -13.11
C LYS A 113 4.45 28.46 -13.16
N GLY A 114 4.32 27.53 -12.21
CA GLY A 114 3.18 26.62 -12.13
C GLY A 114 3.09 25.95 -10.78
N LYS A 115 1.98 25.25 -10.54
CA LYS A 115 1.72 24.49 -9.30
C LYS A 115 1.84 22.98 -9.54
N CYS A 116 2.87 22.52 -10.23
CA CYS A 116 3.09 21.09 -10.44
C CYS A 116 3.83 20.43 -9.28
N THR A 117 3.70 19.11 -9.23
CA THR A 117 4.43 18.23 -8.33
C THR A 117 5.70 17.80 -9.03
N GLY A 118 6.76 18.61 -8.91
CA GLY A 118 8.05 18.37 -9.54
C GLY A 118 8.53 19.54 -10.42
N PRO A 119 9.33 19.26 -11.47
CA PRO A 119 9.95 20.28 -12.30
C PRO A 119 8.92 21.11 -13.06
N LEU A 120 9.19 22.41 -13.20
CA LEU A 120 8.39 23.34 -14.00
C LEU A 120 8.53 23.07 -15.51
N LEU A 121 9.68 22.54 -15.92
CA LEU A 121 9.97 22.15 -17.31
C LEU A 121 10.57 20.75 -17.35
N ARG A 122 9.95 19.86 -18.13
CA ARG A 122 10.41 18.47 -18.32
C ARG A 122 10.64 18.22 -19.81
N ILE A 123 11.82 17.76 -20.17
CA ILE A 123 12.22 17.37 -21.52
C ILE A 123 12.77 15.95 -21.44
N ILE A 124 11.89 14.97 -21.62
CA ILE A 124 12.18 13.58 -21.29
C ILE A 124 11.90 12.69 -22.49
N ASN A 125 12.84 11.82 -22.87
CA ASN A 125 12.61 10.82 -23.92
C ASN A 125 12.14 11.41 -25.27
N ASN A 126 12.91 12.32 -25.86
CA ASN A 126 12.66 12.83 -27.21
C ASN A 126 13.72 12.27 -28.15
N ASP A 127 13.42 11.16 -28.83
CA ASP A 127 14.38 10.30 -29.56
C ASP A 127 15.14 11.03 -30.68
N ASN A 128 14.59 12.14 -31.18
CA ASN A 128 15.18 12.94 -32.24
C ASN A 128 15.87 14.21 -31.76
N LEU A 129 15.82 14.52 -30.46
CA LEU A 129 16.32 15.78 -29.92
C LEU A 129 17.85 15.83 -29.98
N GLN A 130 18.38 16.66 -30.87
CA GLN A 130 19.81 16.86 -31.07
C GLN A 130 20.31 18.14 -30.42
N PHE A 131 19.46 19.17 -30.34
CA PHE A 131 19.83 20.49 -29.86
C PHE A 131 18.88 20.97 -28.76
N LEU A 132 19.46 21.42 -27.64
CA LEU A 132 18.72 22.02 -26.54
C LEU A 132 19.40 23.31 -26.09
N LEU A 133 18.67 24.41 -26.17
CA LEU A 133 19.11 25.71 -25.69
C LEU A 133 18.12 26.23 -24.66
N ILE A 134 18.59 26.46 -23.42
CA ILE A 134 17.81 27.12 -22.37
C ILE A 134 18.50 28.42 -22.00
N GLU A 135 17.78 29.54 -22.11
CA GLU A 135 18.32 30.85 -21.77
C GLU A 135 18.78 30.91 -20.30
N PRO A 136 20.03 31.34 -20.01
CA PRO A 136 20.54 31.42 -18.64
C PRO A 136 19.69 32.26 -17.70
N LYS A 137 19.03 33.31 -18.22
CA LYS A 137 18.14 34.17 -17.44
C LYS A 137 16.96 33.42 -16.82
N LEU A 138 16.44 32.40 -17.51
CA LEU A 138 15.38 31.55 -16.95
C LEU A 138 15.91 30.69 -15.81
N LEU A 139 17.08 30.07 -16.01
CA LEU A 139 17.68 29.19 -14.99
C LEU A 139 18.04 29.97 -13.72
N GLN A 140 18.58 31.18 -13.86
CA GLN A 140 18.84 32.09 -12.74
C GLN A 140 17.56 32.45 -11.97
N SER A 141 16.40 32.55 -12.65
CA SER A 141 15.13 32.82 -11.99
C SER A 141 14.65 31.69 -11.07
N PHE A 142 15.24 30.50 -11.18
CA PHE A 142 14.94 29.34 -10.34
C PHE A 142 15.99 29.12 -9.23
N GLU A 143 17.05 29.92 -9.17
CA GLU A 143 18.04 29.82 -8.10
C GLU A 143 17.39 30.06 -6.72
N GLY A 144 17.69 29.18 -5.77
CA GLY A 144 17.08 29.18 -4.44
C GLY A 144 15.84 28.29 -4.28
N ASN A 145 15.33 27.69 -5.36
CA ASN A 145 14.32 26.63 -5.24
C ASN A 145 14.94 25.38 -4.59
N SER A 146 14.20 24.75 -3.66
CA SER A 146 14.67 23.55 -2.96
C SER A 146 14.70 22.29 -3.83
N GLU A 147 14.02 22.32 -4.97
CA GLU A 147 13.90 21.21 -5.92
C GLU A 147 14.40 21.61 -7.31
N LYS A 148 14.83 20.62 -8.10
CA LYS A 148 15.24 20.84 -9.50
C LYS A 148 14.03 21.32 -10.30
N SER A 149 14.11 22.54 -10.81
CA SER A 149 13.01 23.20 -11.52
C SER A 149 12.95 22.80 -13.01
N VAL A 150 14.04 22.24 -13.54
CA VAL A 150 14.13 21.76 -14.92
C VAL A 150 14.68 20.34 -14.92
N THR A 151 14.08 19.45 -15.71
CA THR A 151 14.56 18.07 -15.91
C THR A 151 14.75 17.80 -17.40
N VAL A 152 15.94 17.34 -17.76
CA VAL A 152 16.32 16.93 -19.13
C VAL A 152 16.91 15.53 -19.04
N ARG A 153 16.13 14.49 -19.36
CA ARG A 153 16.51 13.09 -19.13
C ARG A 153 16.19 12.17 -20.32
N GLY A 154 17.05 11.19 -20.58
CA GLY A 154 16.82 10.13 -21.57
C GLY A 154 16.65 10.57 -23.03
N ASN A 155 17.26 11.69 -23.46
CA ASN A 155 17.25 12.11 -24.87
C ASN A 155 18.53 11.58 -25.56
N GLU A 156 18.45 10.42 -26.23
CA GLU A 156 19.64 9.68 -26.71
C GLU A 156 20.54 10.49 -27.66
N LYS A 157 19.95 11.28 -28.56
CA LYS A 157 20.68 12.03 -29.60
C LYS A 157 21.17 13.41 -29.16
N LEU A 158 20.92 13.80 -27.91
CA LEU A 158 21.28 15.12 -27.42
C LEU A 158 22.80 15.20 -27.20
N GLU A 159 23.47 16.12 -27.92
CA GLU A 159 24.92 16.23 -27.85
C GLU A 159 25.41 16.69 -26.46
N GLU A 160 26.54 16.11 -26.04
CA GLU A 160 27.21 16.41 -24.76
C GLU A 160 27.55 17.91 -24.61
N SER A 161 27.89 18.58 -25.72
CA SER A 161 28.18 20.02 -25.77
C SER A 161 27.01 20.87 -25.27
N ASN A 162 25.76 20.46 -25.54
CA ASN A 162 24.57 21.15 -25.04
C ASN A 162 24.38 20.92 -23.54
N LEU A 163 24.74 19.73 -23.05
CA LEU A 163 24.65 19.40 -21.62
C LEU A 163 25.68 20.16 -20.79
N GLU A 164 26.89 20.36 -21.32
CA GLU A 164 27.96 21.11 -20.64
C GLU A 164 27.55 22.54 -20.26
N LEU A 165 26.81 23.23 -21.14
CA LEU A 165 26.29 24.57 -20.86
C LEU A 165 25.27 24.59 -19.72
N LEU A 166 24.51 23.50 -19.54
CA LEU A 166 23.51 23.39 -18.48
C LEU A 166 24.12 22.90 -17.15
N ARG A 167 25.26 22.20 -17.18
CA ARG A 167 25.93 21.66 -15.98
C ARG A 167 26.32 22.73 -14.97
N GLN A 168 26.62 23.95 -15.43
CA GLN A 168 26.89 25.08 -14.52
C GLN A 168 25.70 25.45 -13.63
N PHE A 169 24.48 25.01 -13.99
CA PHE A 169 23.23 25.18 -13.24
C PHE A 169 22.75 23.89 -12.57
N ASN A 170 23.67 22.99 -12.20
CA ASN A 170 23.34 21.71 -11.56
C ASN A 170 22.46 21.85 -10.32
N GLY A 171 22.45 23.01 -9.64
CA GLY A 171 21.58 23.33 -8.51
C GLY A 171 20.09 23.37 -8.88
N VAL A 172 19.79 23.74 -10.12
CA VAL A 172 18.43 23.98 -10.65
C VAL A 172 18.00 22.91 -11.65
N VAL A 173 18.95 22.35 -12.42
CA VAL A 173 18.66 21.42 -13.51
C VAL A 173 19.05 19.98 -13.13
N ASP A 174 18.13 19.05 -13.34
CA ASP A 174 18.37 17.61 -13.36
C ASP A 174 18.71 17.18 -14.79
N LEU A 175 19.94 16.74 -15.02
CA LEU A 175 20.51 16.47 -16.35
C LEU A 175 20.83 15.00 -16.53
N GLN A 176 20.67 14.52 -17.77
CA GLN A 176 21.03 13.17 -18.16
C GLN A 176 22.55 12.91 -18.10
N GLU A 177 22.91 11.67 -17.81
CA GLU A 177 24.29 11.19 -18.02
C GLU A 177 24.59 11.04 -19.52
N ASN A 178 25.87 11.11 -19.90
CA ASN A 178 26.28 10.81 -21.27
C ASN A 178 25.98 9.33 -21.58
N GLY A 179 25.31 9.07 -22.71
CA GLY A 179 24.83 7.73 -23.07
C GLY A 179 23.58 7.28 -22.30
N GLU A 180 22.88 8.19 -21.62
CA GLU A 180 21.56 7.92 -21.05
C GLU A 180 20.49 7.92 -22.15
N CYS A 181 19.70 6.85 -22.16
CA CYS A 181 18.52 6.71 -22.98
C CYS A 181 17.29 6.66 -22.10
N ALA A 182 16.12 6.78 -22.70
CA ALA A 182 14.89 6.62 -21.95
C ALA A 182 14.36 5.19 -22.00
N MET A 183 13.62 4.83 -20.96
CA MET A 183 12.80 3.63 -20.95
C MET A 183 11.66 3.80 -21.97
N PRO A 184 11.45 2.84 -22.89
CA PRO A 184 10.28 2.85 -23.78
C PRO A 184 8.98 2.85 -22.96
N LYS A 185 7.91 3.41 -23.55
CA LYS A 185 6.59 3.51 -22.89
C LYS A 185 6.08 2.13 -22.43
N LEU A 186 6.30 1.11 -23.26
CA LEU A 186 6.09 -0.31 -22.95
C LEU A 186 7.31 -1.07 -23.47
N LEU A 187 7.91 -1.88 -22.60
CA LEU A 187 9.05 -2.72 -22.94
C LEU A 187 8.57 -4.08 -23.44
N SER A 188 8.88 -4.41 -24.69
CA SER A 188 8.71 -5.74 -25.29
C SER A 188 10.06 -6.46 -25.46
N ASP A 189 11.11 -5.70 -25.74
CA ASP A 189 12.47 -6.17 -25.95
C ASP A 189 13.49 -5.01 -25.80
N PHE A 190 14.77 -5.36 -25.67
CA PHE A 190 15.86 -4.39 -25.54
C PHE A 190 16.32 -3.78 -26.87
N THR A 191 15.78 -4.17 -28.03
CA THR A 191 16.17 -3.53 -29.31
C THR A 191 15.66 -2.10 -29.41
N SER A 192 14.56 -1.82 -28.69
CA SER A 192 14.02 -0.46 -28.50
C SER A 192 14.94 0.45 -27.67
N ILE A 193 15.83 -0.13 -26.86
CA ILE A 193 16.82 0.60 -26.07
C ILE A 193 18.11 0.65 -26.91
N GLY A 194 18.42 1.82 -27.47
CA GLY A 194 19.53 2.03 -28.39
C GLY A 194 20.83 1.30 -28.01
N SER A 195 21.55 0.79 -29.01
CA SER A 195 22.75 -0.03 -28.79
C SER A 195 23.91 0.73 -28.13
N LYS A 196 23.85 2.06 -28.07
CA LYS A 196 24.84 2.93 -27.42
C LYS A 196 24.51 3.27 -25.97
N CYS A 197 23.32 2.88 -25.48
CA CYS A 197 22.85 3.23 -24.16
C CYS A 197 23.66 2.51 -23.06
N THR A 198 24.03 3.26 -22.02
CA THR A 198 24.72 2.75 -20.81
C THR A 198 23.92 3.07 -19.55
N SER A 199 23.08 4.09 -19.59
CA SER A 199 22.11 4.45 -18.55
C SER A 199 20.71 4.49 -19.16
N ILE A 200 19.70 4.18 -18.36
CA ILE A 200 18.29 4.21 -18.75
C ILE A 200 17.51 5.03 -17.72
N TYR A 201 16.67 5.95 -18.20
CA TYR A 201 15.81 6.78 -17.37
C TYR A 201 14.32 6.58 -17.69
N GLY A 202 13.48 6.47 -16.66
CA GLY A 202 12.02 6.50 -16.80
C GLY A 202 11.34 5.23 -16.28
N ASP A 203 10.01 5.21 -16.36
CA ASP A 203 9.21 4.13 -15.76
C ASP A 203 9.25 2.87 -16.63
N LEU A 204 9.68 1.77 -16.05
CA LEU A 204 9.65 0.44 -16.64
C LEU A 204 8.24 -0.12 -16.51
N ARG A 205 7.57 -0.24 -17.65
CA ARG A 205 6.32 -0.97 -17.83
C ARG A 205 6.53 -2.02 -18.90
N VAL A 206 5.97 -3.20 -18.70
CA VAL A 206 6.05 -4.31 -19.66
C VAL A 206 4.79 -4.30 -20.52
N ASP A 207 4.95 -4.58 -21.81
CA ASP A 207 3.79 -4.79 -22.69
C ASP A 207 2.97 -5.99 -22.15
N PRO A 208 1.67 -5.82 -21.84
CA PRO A 208 0.86 -6.86 -21.22
C PRO A 208 0.71 -8.12 -22.09
N THR A 209 0.99 -8.03 -23.40
CA THR A 209 0.93 -9.12 -24.38
C THR A 209 2.26 -9.86 -24.56
N THR A 210 3.35 -9.38 -23.95
CA THR A 210 4.67 -10.00 -24.07
C THR A 210 4.85 -11.10 -23.02
N PRO A 211 4.99 -12.38 -23.41
CA PRO A 211 5.17 -13.47 -22.45
C PRO A 211 6.61 -13.58 -21.94
N PHE A 212 7.60 -13.12 -22.70
CA PHE A 212 9.02 -13.18 -22.35
C PHE A 212 9.76 -11.99 -22.93
N ILE A 213 10.68 -11.41 -22.16
CA ILE A 213 11.64 -10.41 -22.63
C ILE A 213 13.01 -11.07 -22.63
N LYS A 214 13.52 -11.42 -23.82
CA LYS A 214 14.80 -12.12 -23.94
C LYS A 214 15.95 -11.18 -23.59
N ILE A 215 16.84 -11.66 -22.73
CA ILE A 215 18.11 -11.00 -22.37
C ILE A 215 19.27 -11.88 -22.80
N SER A 216 20.27 -11.32 -23.49
CA SER A 216 21.53 -12.01 -23.78
C SER A 216 22.50 -11.90 -22.60
N ASP A 217 23.44 -12.83 -22.47
CA ASP A 217 24.46 -12.77 -21.41
C ASP A 217 25.29 -11.47 -21.45
N THR A 218 25.46 -10.89 -22.64
CA THR A 218 26.14 -9.59 -22.84
C THR A 218 25.34 -8.38 -22.34
N MET A 219 24.03 -8.54 -22.10
CA MET A 219 23.17 -7.48 -21.57
C MET A 219 23.03 -7.54 -20.04
N LYS A 220 23.38 -8.66 -19.40
CA LYS A 220 23.31 -8.80 -17.93
C LYS A 220 24.24 -7.78 -17.26
N GLY A 221 23.68 -6.98 -16.36
CA GLY A 221 24.40 -5.90 -15.68
C GLY A 221 24.91 -4.78 -16.61
N ARG A 222 24.34 -4.62 -17.80
CA ARG A 222 24.80 -3.63 -18.78
C ARG A 222 24.38 -2.20 -18.42
N TYR A 223 23.18 -2.03 -17.86
CA TYR A 223 22.56 -0.71 -17.74
C TYR A 223 22.53 -0.22 -16.30
N LYS A 224 22.81 1.07 -16.10
CA LYS A 224 22.34 1.79 -14.90
C LYS A 224 20.89 2.19 -15.12
N TYR A 225 20.04 2.06 -14.12
CA TYR A 225 18.62 2.38 -14.27
C TYR A 225 18.14 3.37 -13.21
N GLU A 226 17.54 4.48 -13.64
CA GLU A 226 16.88 5.46 -12.78
C GLU A 226 15.40 5.60 -13.17
N GLY A 227 14.48 5.18 -12.30
CA GLY A 227 13.06 5.13 -12.66
C GLY A 227 12.18 4.34 -11.69
N CYS A 228 11.02 3.90 -12.19
CA CYS A 228 10.09 3.04 -11.47
C CYS A 228 9.82 1.71 -12.17
N VAL A 229 9.85 0.62 -11.41
CA VAL A 229 9.42 -0.69 -11.89
C VAL A 229 7.94 -0.88 -11.60
N MET A 230 7.11 -0.93 -12.65
CA MET A 230 5.67 -1.18 -12.57
C MET A 230 5.30 -2.30 -13.55
N ILE A 231 5.29 -3.53 -13.06
CA ILE A 231 4.92 -4.72 -13.85
C ILE A 231 3.60 -5.26 -13.30
N GLU A 232 2.51 -4.88 -13.94
CA GLU A 232 1.16 -5.28 -13.53
C GLU A 232 0.34 -5.84 -14.68
N ASP A 233 -0.57 -6.76 -14.36
CA ASP A 233 -1.58 -7.30 -15.28
C ASP A 233 -1.01 -7.84 -16.62
N SER A 234 0.21 -8.37 -16.60
CA SER A 234 0.88 -8.93 -17.79
C SER A 234 0.77 -10.46 -17.88
N ILE A 235 1.03 -11.00 -19.08
CA ILE A 235 1.18 -12.44 -19.32
C ILE A 235 2.62 -12.93 -19.21
N LEU A 236 3.51 -12.09 -18.69
CA LEU A 236 4.93 -12.38 -18.53
C LEU A 236 5.13 -13.64 -17.68
N GLU A 237 6.05 -14.52 -18.05
CA GLU A 237 6.30 -15.78 -17.35
C GLU A 237 7.50 -15.73 -16.39
N ASP A 238 8.48 -14.85 -16.66
CA ASP A 238 9.63 -14.58 -15.80
C ASP A 238 10.04 -13.09 -15.85
N VAL A 239 10.89 -12.66 -14.91
CA VAL A 239 11.48 -11.31 -14.90
C VAL A 239 13.00 -11.37 -14.98
N GLU A 240 13.56 -12.38 -15.65
CA GLU A 240 15.03 -12.54 -15.80
C GLU A 240 15.64 -11.33 -16.51
N PHE A 241 14.89 -10.67 -17.38
CA PHE A 241 15.31 -9.45 -18.06
C PHE A 241 15.69 -8.30 -17.11
N LEU A 242 15.20 -8.30 -15.86
CA LEU A 242 15.62 -7.34 -14.84
C LEU A 242 17.11 -7.50 -14.47
N GLU A 243 17.73 -8.64 -14.79
CA GLU A 243 19.17 -8.84 -14.66
C GLU A 243 19.99 -7.96 -15.61
N ALA A 244 19.34 -7.26 -16.56
CA ALA A 244 20.01 -6.27 -17.41
C ALA A 244 20.54 -5.06 -16.64
N PHE A 245 20.00 -4.79 -15.45
CA PHE A 245 20.28 -3.58 -14.69
C PHE A 245 21.35 -3.86 -13.61
N ALA A 246 22.53 -3.26 -13.75
CA ALA A 246 23.62 -3.39 -12.77
C ALA A 246 23.38 -2.60 -11.49
N SER A 247 22.72 -1.45 -11.61
CA SER A 247 22.40 -0.56 -10.50
C SER A 247 21.04 0.08 -10.73
N PHE A 248 20.32 0.32 -9.65
CA PHE A 248 19.02 0.94 -9.68
C PHE A 248 18.94 2.13 -8.72
N LYS A 249 18.33 3.22 -9.17
CA LYS A 249 18.05 4.41 -8.38
C LYS A 249 16.57 4.77 -8.55
N PRO A 250 15.72 4.58 -7.54
CA PRO A 250 14.31 4.96 -7.66
C PRO A 250 14.19 6.47 -7.80
N THR A 251 13.30 6.92 -8.68
CA THR A 251 12.92 8.34 -8.75
C THR A 251 12.18 8.74 -7.47
N PRO A 252 12.18 10.03 -7.07
CA PRO A 252 11.41 10.48 -5.91
C PRO A 252 9.95 10.07 -6.03
N PHE A 253 9.37 9.57 -4.93
CA PHE A 253 7.97 9.10 -4.85
C PHE A 253 7.64 7.86 -5.68
N CYS A 254 8.65 7.15 -6.15
CA CYS A 254 8.47 5.92 -6.89
C CYS A 254 7.86 4.80 -6.03
N ARG A 255 6.73 4.24 -6.46
CA ARG A 255 6.21 2.97 -5.92
C ARG A 255 6.55 1.85 -6.90
N GLN A 256 7.39 0.94 -6.44
CA GLN A 256 7.84 -0.18 -7.26
C GLN A 256 7.00 -1.40 -6.96
N SER A 257 6.47 -2.04 -8.00
CA SER A 257 5.66 -3.23 -7.80
C SER A 257 5.62 -4.17 -9.00
N ILE A 258 5.52 -5.46 -8.70
CA ILE A 258 5.29 -6.57 -9.64
C ILE A 258 4.08 -7.35 -9.13
N HIS A 259 2.90 -7.18 -9.72
CA HIS A 259 1.69 -7.84 -9.24
C HIS A 259 0.62 -8.17 -10.27
N ASN A 260 -0.29 -9.08 -9.92
CA ASN A 260 -1.40 -9.55 -10.76
C ASN A 260 -0.95 -10.21 -12.08
N ASN A 261 0.30 -10.66 -12.17
CA ASN A 261 0.82 -11.32 -13.37
C ASN A 261 0.60 -12.83 -13.23
N ARG A 262 -0.51 -13.34 -13.79
CA ARG A 262 -1.02 -14.70 -13.52
C ARG A 262 -0.07 -15.82 -13.95
N LYS A 263 0.76 -15.57 -14.96
CA LYS A 263 1.74 -16.54 -15.47
C LYS A 263 3.13 -16.33 -14.88
N LEU A 264 3.36 -15.19 -14.23
CA LEU A 264 4.68 -14.77 -13.81
C LEU A 264 5.12 -15.56 -12.58
N CYS A 265 6.19 -16.31 -12.76
CA CYS A 265 6.99 -16.88 -11.70
C CYS A 265 8.20 -15.97 -11.49
N VAL A 266 8.21 -15.24 -10.37
CA VAL A 266 9.33 -14.33 -10.06
C VAL A 266 10.50 -15.13 -9.48
N LYS A 267 11.43 -15.51 -10.36
CA LYS A 267 12.68 -16.17 -9.97
C LYS A 267 13.65 -15.17 -9.31
N ASN A 268 14.59 -15.69 -8.53
CA ASN A 268 15.69 -14.89 -7.95
C ASN A 268 15.22 -13.65 -7.16
N MET A 269 14.15 -13.78 -6.36
CA MET A 269 13.57 -12.70 -5.55
C MET A 269 14.59 -11.93 -4.70
N ARG A 270 15.67 -12.59 -4.28
CA ARG A 270 16.73 -11.92 -3.52
C ARG A 270 17.54 -10.95 -4.38
N TYR A 271 17.86 -11.30 -5.62
CA TYR A 271 18.49 -10.35 -6.55
C TYR A 271 17.56 -9.15 -6.78
N ILE A 272 16.28 -9.41 -7.07
CA ILE A 272 15.29 -8.36 -7.31
C ILE A 272 15.18 -7.45 -6.09
N ALA A 273 15.02 -7.99 -4.88
CA ALA A 273 14.94 -7.19 -3.66
C ALA A 273 16.25 -6.45 -3.31
N ASN A 274 17.40 -6.98 -3.72
CA ASN A 274 18.71 -6.34 -3.49
C ASN A 274 18.97 -5.19 -4.46
N VAL A 275 18.61 -5.34 -5.73
CA VAL A 275 18.82 -4.32 -6.76
C VAL A 275 17.70 -3.28 -6.70
N PHE A 276 16.45 -3.72 -6.65
CA PHE A 276 15.26 -2.88 -6.61
C PHE A 276 14.77 -2.75 -5.16
N VAL A 277 15.42 -1.85 -4.43
CA VAL A 277 15.08 -1.55 -3.03
C VAL A 277 13.60 -1.19 -2.92
N ASP A 278 12.89 -1.77 -1.95
CA ASP A 278 11.46 -1.53 -1.68
C ASP A 278 10.46 -1.98 -2.78
N ILE A 279 10.85 -2.90 -3.67
CA ILE A 279 9.92 -3.48 -4.65
C ILE A 279 8.91 -4.44 -4.01
N GLU A 280 7.62 -4.20 -4.24
CA GLU A 280 6.53 -5.06 -3.76
C GLU A 280 6.20 -6.15 -4.80
N VAL A 281 6.27 -7.42 -4.42
CA VAL A 281 5.91 -8.55 -5.31
C VAL A 281 4.77 -9.35 -4.69
N TYR A 282 3.60 -9.36 -5.34
CA TYR A 282 2.40 -10.02 -4.79
C TYR A 282 1.39 -10.42 -5.88
N ARG A 283 0.50 -11.39 -5.60
CA ARG A 283 -0.55 -11.82 -6.56
C ARG A 283 -0.02 -12.22 -7.96
N ASN A 284 1.18 -12.76 -8.02
CA ASN A 284 1.71 -13.42 -9.21
C ASN A 284 1.45 -14.94 -9.08
N ARG A 285 1.99 -15.79 -9.96
CA ARG A 285 1.84 -17.25 -9.83
C ARG A 285 2.50 -17.72 -8.52
N ASP A 286 1.71 -18.37 -7.65
CA ASP A 286 2.15 -18.76 -6.29
C ASP A 286 3.24 -19.85 -6.28
N GLU A 287 3.28 -20.69 -7.32
CA GLU A 287 4.21 -21.83 -7.42
C GLU A 287 5.04 -21.74 -8.70
N CYS A 288 6.32 -21.43 -8.52
CA CYS A 288 7.38 -21.72 -9.48
C CYS A 288 7.73 -23.19 -9.34
N ASP A 289 7.46 -24.01 -10.36
CA ASP A 289 7.64 -25.47 -10.30
C ASP A 289 9.04 -25.84 -9.80
N GLY A 290 9.14 -26.24 -8.52
CA GLY A 290 10.38 -26.70 -7.90
C GLY A 290 11.37 -25.63 -7.42
N GLU A 291 11.02 -24.35 -7.35
CA GLU A 291 11.92 -23.28 -6.88
C GLU A 291 11.40 -22.64 -5.58
N CYS A 292 12.28 -22.34 -4.62
CA CYS A 292 11.91 -21.70 -3.36
C CYS A 292 12.96 -20.71 -2.83
N ILE A 293 12.53 -19.80 -1.95
CA ILE A 293 13.42 -18.84 -1.27
C ILE A 293 14.00 -19.50 -0.02
N GLY A 294 15.32 -19.44 0.14
CA GLY A 294 16.04 -19.91 1.33
C GLY A 294 15.70 -19.11 2.58
N GLY A 295 15.85 -19.73 3.75
CA GLY A 295 15.61 -19.10 5.03
C GLY A 295 15.88 -20.07 6.18
N VAL A 296 15.31 -19.78 7.34
CA VAL A 296 15.36 -20.71 8.48
C VAL A 296 14.34 -21.83 8.27
N VAL A 297 14.82 -23.07 8.27
CA VAL A 297 13.97 -24.25 8.11
C VAL A 297 13.16 -24.46 9.40
N THR A 298 11.86 -24.25 9.30
CA THR A 298 10.84 -24.43 10.34
C THR A 298 9.75 -25.38 9.82
N ASP A 299 8.84 -25.87 10.67
CA ASP A 299 7.66 -26.63 10.20
C ASP A 299 6.83 -25.85 9.17
N LYS A 300 6.77 -24.51 9.30
CA LYS A 300 6.11 -23.65 8.31
C LYS A 300 6.87 -23.62 6.98
N PHE A 301 8.21 -23.55 7.02
CA PHE A 301 9.03 -23.62 5.82
C PHE A 301 8.81 -24.94 5.09
N LEU A 302 8.83 -26.06 5.80
CA LEU A 302 8.72 -27.40 5.20
C LEU A 302 7.36 -27.62 4.54
N ARG A 303 6.26 -27.27 5.23
CA ARG A 303 4.90 -27.35 4.67
C ARG A 303 4.71 -26.52 3.41
N ASN A 304 5.30 -25.32 3.38
CA ASN A 304 5.14 -24.39 2.27
C ASN A 304 6.04 -24.71 1.07
N ASN A 305 7.00 -25.65 1.20
CA ASN A 305 8.02 -25.90 0.19
C ASN A 305 8.17 -27.40 -0.15
N ASP A 306 7.09 -28.20 -0.04
CA ASP A 306 7.09 -29.63 -0.34
C ASP A 306 7.48 -29.95 -1.81
N GLY A 307 7.39 -29.00 -2.73
CA GLY A 307 7.85 -29.14 -4.11
C GLY A 307 9.30 -28.75 -4.36
N CYS A 308 10.00 -28.13 -3.40
CA CYS A 308 11.23 -27.39 -3.70
C CYS A 308 12.42 -28.28 -4.08
N ARG A 309 12.97 -28.03 -5.26
CA ARG A 309 14.18 -28.63 -5.82
C ARG A 309 15.35 -27.65 -5.88
N HIS A 310 15.08 -26.34 -5.96
CA HIS A 310 16.09 -25.30 -6.11
C HIS A 310 15.85 -24.17 -5.12
N VAL A 311 16.82 -23.91 -4.25
CA VAL A 311 16.75 -22.89 -3.19
C VAL A 311 17.55 -21.65 -3.57
N TYR A 312 16.91 -20.49 -3.61
CA TYR A 312 17.56 -19.20 -3.79
C TYR A 312 17.91 -18.55 -2.43
N GLY A 313 19.20 -18.36 -2.16
CA GLY A 313 19.69 -17.80 -0.89
C GLY A 313 20.11 -18.86 0.12
N ASN A 314 20.32 -18.43 1.37
CA ASN A 314 20.87 -19.30 2.40
C ASN A 314 19.79 -20.23 2.94
N LEU A 315 20.15 -21.49 3.20
CA LEU A 315 19.28 -22.45 3.86
C LEU A 315 19.85 -22.75 5.25
N SER A 316 19.08 -22.42 6.28
CA SER A 316 19.54 -22.43 7.68
C SER A 316 18.75 -23.39 8.54
N ILE A 317 19.40 -24.45 9.04
CA ILE A 317 18.88 -25.37 10.06
C ILE A 317 19.48 -24.96 11.40
N VAL A 318 18.73 -24.17 12.16
CA VAL A 318 19.26 -23.54 13.39
C VAL A 318 18.30 -23.69 14.56
N GLY A 319 18.83 -24.09 15.72
CA GLY A 319 18.08 -24.07 16.98
C GLY A 319 17.07 -25.22 17.15
N TRP A 320 17.19 -26.31 16.39
CA TRP A 320 16.29 -27.45 16.53
C TRP A 320 16.59 -28.23 17.80
N ARG A 321 15.63 -28.21 18.73
CA ARG A 321 15.61 -29.10 19.91
C ARG A 321 15.08 -30.49 19.58
N LYS A 322 14.27 -30.60 18.52
CA LYS A 322 13.69 -31.82 17.96
C LYS A 322 13.53 -31.64 16.45
N LYS A 323 13.72 -32.68 15.64
CA LYS A 323 13.47 -32.58 14.18
C LYS A 323 12.00 -32.23 13.89
N PRO A 324 11.74 -31.28 12.97
CA PRO A 324 10.41 -31.02 12.42
C PRO A 324 9.80 -32.27 11.76
N ASN A 325 8.47 -32.36 11.77
CA ASN A 325 7.77 -33.57 11.31
C ASN A 325 7.98 -33.86 9.81
N GLU A 326 8.11 -32.81 9.00
CA GLU A 326 8.21 -32.89 7.54
C GLU A 326 9.65 -32.69 7.02
N VAL A 327 10.66 -32.96 7.85
CA VAL A 327 12.08 -32.71 7.49
C VAL A 327 12.51 -33.44 6.20
N ARG A 328 11.81 -34.53 5.84
CA ARG A 328 12.05 -35.30 4.60
C ARG A 328 11.85 -34.48 3.33
N VAL A 329 11.10 -33.38 3.38
CA VAL A 329 10.93 -32.44 2.26
C VAL A 329 12.27 -31.96 1.72
N LEU A 330 13.26 -31.74 2.61
CA LEU A 330 14.59 -31.29 2.22
C LEU A 330 15.29 -32.25 1.24
N ARG A 331 14.91 -33.53 1.20
CA ARG A 331 15.49 -34.52 0.26
C ARG A 331 15.19 -34.18 -1.19
N LYS A 332 14.16 -33.39 -1.47
CA LYS A 332 13.82 -32.97 -2.83
C LYS A 332 14.78 -31.87 -3.34
N ILE A 333 15.49 -31.19 -2.44
CA ILE A 333 16.41 -30.10 -2.78
C ILE A 333 17.65 -30.68 -3.50
N GLN A 334 17.86 -30.18 -4.71
CA GLN A 334 18.97 -30.51 -5.59
C GLN A 334 20.00 -29.38 -5.68
N THR A 335 19.57 -28.12 -5.52
CA THR A 335 20.46 -26.97 -5.65
C THR A 335 20.20 -25.94 -4.56
N ILE A 336 21.26 -25.36 -4.00
CA ILE A 336 21.23 -24.20 -3.10
C ILE A 336 22.14 -23.09 -3.66
N GLU A 337 21.53 -22.03 -4.17
CA GLU A 337 22.23 -20.81 -4.60
C GLU A 337 22.47 -19.86 -3.41
N GLY A 338 23.26 -20.34 -2.44
CA GLY A 338 23.61 -19.63 -1.22
C GLY A 338 24.49 -20.48 -0.31
N THR A 339 24.46 -20.20 0.99
CA THR A 339 25.16 -20.99 2.02
C THR A 339 24.21 -21.97 2.70
N LEU A 340 24.64 -23.22 2.89
CA LEU A 340 23.99 -24.19 3.77
C LEU A 340 24.53 -24.01 5.21
N ILE A 341 23.66 -23.67 6.15
CA ILE A 341 24.01 -23.36 7.54
C ILE A 341 23.30 -24.37 8.46
N ILE A 342 24.05 -25.09 9.29
CA ILE A 342 23.54 -26.07 10.25
C ILE A 342 24.15 -25.77 11.62
N GLU A 343 23.43 -25.05 12.48
CA GLU A 343 24.00 -24.53 13.74
C GLU A 343 23.12 -24.69 14.97
N ASN A 344 23.72 -25.07 16.12
CA ASN A 344 23.04 -25.12 17.43
C ASN A 344 21.80 -26.03 17.47
N ASN A 345 21.92 -27.29 17.01
CA ASN A 345 20.82 -28.27 17.01
C ASN A 345 21.17 -29.48 17.91
N ASP A 346 20.17 -30.04 18.61
CA ASP A 346 20.36 -31.09 19.62
C ASP A 346 19.82 -32.49 19.23
N ASP A 347 19.18 -32.63 18.06
CA ASP A 347 18.48 -33.86 17.60
C ASP A 347 18.69 -34.13 16.08
N LEU A 348 19.90 -33.90 15.55
CA LEU A 348 20.20 -34.19 14.13
C LEU A 348 20.57 -35.65 13.86
N HIS A 349 21.30 -36.31 14.78
CA HIS A 349 21.82 -37.68 14.62
C HIS A 349 22.44 -37.93 13.23
N ASN A 350 21.98 -38.93 12.47
CA ASN A 350 22.35 -39.09 11.05
C ASN A 350 21.43 -38.22 10.19
N PHE A 351 21.99 -37.16 9.58
CA PHE A 351 21.23 -36.19 8.80
C PHE A 351 21.34 -36.49 7.30
N THR A 352 20.44 -37.32 6.80
CA THR A 352 20.38 -37.79 5.39
C THR A 352 19.44 -36.96 4.51
N GLU A 353 18.91 -35.87 5.05
CA GLU A 353 17.84 -35.11 4.44
C GLU A 353 18.33 -34.26 3.24
N PHE A 354 19.63 -34.19 2.99
CA PHE A 354 20.22 -33.57 1.77
C PHE A 354 20.81 -34.61 0.79
N SER A 355 20.29 -35.83 0.77
CA SER A 355 20.84 -36.92 -0.05
C SER A 355 20.90 -36.60 -1.56
N ASN A 356 19.97 -35.78 -2.07
CA ASN A 356 19.89 -35.41 -3.50
C ASN A 356 20.53 -34.06 -3.81
N LEU A 357 21.18 -33.40 -2.83
CA LEU A 357 21.79 -32.08 -3.03
C LEU A 357 23.01 -32.22 -3.94
N ARG A 358 22.94 -31.62 -5.12
CA ARG A 358 23.95 -31.68 -6.20
C ARG A 358 24.85 -30.47 -6.25
N THR A 359 24.27 -29.29 -6.02
CA THR A 359 24.94 -28.01 -6.21
C THR A 359 24.76 -27.09 -5.00
N ILE A 360 25.86 -26.54 -4.49
CA ILE A 360 25.86 -25.48 -3.47
C ILE A 360 26.82 -24.37 -3.89
N GLY A 361 26.40 -23.13 -3.73
CA GLY A 361 27.26 -21.98 -3.97
C GLY A 361 27.07 -21.39 -5.36
N LYS A 362 26.71 -20.10 -5.36
CA LYS A 362 26.60 -19.23 -6.55
C LYS A 362 26.56 -17.75 -6.19
N GLN A 363 26.32 -17.41 -4.93
CA GLN A 363 26.10 -16.04 -4.49
C GLN A 363 27.41 -15.29 -4.19
N THR A 364 27.48 -14.05 -4.68
CA THR A 364 28.57 -13.10 -4.45
C THR A 364 28.61 -12.68 -2.98
N GLY A 365 29.74 -12.90 -2.29
CA GLY A 365 30.05 -12.23 -1.02
C GLY A 365 30.40 -13.11 0.19
N SER A 366 30.08 -14.41 0.20
CA SER A 366 30.49 -15.33 1.28
C SER A 366 31.54 -16.33 0.79
N ASP A 367 32.67 -16.41 1.51
CA ASP A 367 33.71 -17.40 1.22
C ASP A 367 33.34 -18.81 1.75
N VAL A 368 32.22 -18.95 2.48
CA VAL A 368 31.78 -20.19 3.12
C VAL A 368 30.50 -20.72 2.45
N MET A 369 30.55 -21.94 1.94
CA MET A 369 29.41 -22.62 1.31
C MET A 369 28.60 -23.46 2.28
N ILE A 370 29.29 -24.15 3.18
CA ILE A 370 28.68 -25.04 4.17
C ILE A 370 29.27 -24.65 5.53
N SER A 371 28.41 -24.27 6.48
CA SER A 371 28.77 -23.94 7.86
C SER A 371 28.04 -24.89 8.81
N ILE A 372 28.78 -25.71 9.54
CA ILE A 372 28.24 -26.67 10.51
C ILE A 372 28.84 -26.37 11.87
N LYS A 373 28.06 -25.84 12.82
CA LYS A 373 28.57 -25.44 14.14
C LYS A 373 27.71 -25.89 15.31
N ASN A 374 28.34 -26.28 16.42
CA ASN A 374 27.66 -26.51 17.71
C ASN A 374 26.49 -27.51 17.62
N ASN A 375 26.64 -28.62 16.89
CA ASN A 375 25.63 -29.68 16.85
C ASN A 375 26.14 -30.89 17.65
N PRO A 376 25.89 -30.98 18.97
CA PRO A 376 26.48 -31.98 19.86
C PRO A 376 26.15 -33.43 19.50
N ASP A 377 25.00 -33.67 18.86
CA ASP A 377 24.45 -35.00 18.62
C ASP A 377 24.56 -35.45 17.14
N LEU A 378 24.97 -34.55 16.24
CA LEU A 378 25.17 -34.82 14.82
C LEU A 378 26.28 -35.87 14.64
N LEU A 379 25.90 -37.01 14.07
CA LEU A 379 26.78 -38.16 13.83
C LEU A 379 27.35 -38.15 12.41
N ASP A 380 26.52 -37.83 11.42
CA ASP A 380 26.88 -37.83 10.00
C ASP A 380 26.01 -36.86 9.19
N LEU A 381 26.57 -36.29 8.13
CA LEU A 381 25.90 -35.45 7.13
C LEU A 381 26.32 -35.91 5.73
N PRO A 382 25.79 -37.04 5.24
CA PRO A 382 26.13 -37.53 3.92
C PRO A 382 25.52 -36.62 2.84
N LEU A 383 26.38 -36.10 1.96
CA LEU A 383 26.02 -35.34 0.76
C LEU A 383 26.45 -36.12 -0.50
N PRO A 384 25.88 -37.32 -0.75
CA PRO A 384 26.41 -38.27 -1.73
C PRO A 384 26.29 -37.79 -3.17
N SER A 385 25.29 -36.95 -3.47
CA SER A 385 25.05 -36.38 -4.80
C SER A 385 25.76 -35.05 -5.06
N LEU A 386 26.47 -34.48 -4.08
CA LEU A 386 27.11 -33.18 -4.22
C LEU A 386 28.28 -33.30 -5.22
N SER A 387 28.07 -32.79 -6.43
CA SER A 387 29.02 -32.88 -7.54
C SER A 387 29.63 -31.54 -7.91
N TYR A 388 28.96 -30.43 -7.59
CA TYR A 388 29.39 -29.10 -7.99
C TYR A 388 29.30 -28.09 -6.84
N ALA A 389 30.41 -27.41 -6.60
CA ALA A 389 30.55 -26.41 -5.54
C ALA A 389 31.25 -25.18 -6.15
N SER A 390 30.49 -24.20 -6.65
CA SER A 390 31.05 -23.02 -7.31
C SER A 390 31.04 -21.78 -6.42
N ILE A 391 32.20 -21.14 -6.23
CA ILE A 391 32.30 -19.72 -5.89
C ILE A 391 33.15 -19.08 -6.99
N TRP A 392 32.95 -17.78 -7.22
CA TRP A 392 33.84 -16.93 -8.01
C TRP A 392 35.26 -16.79 -7.44
N LYS A 393 35.57 -17.39 -6.28
CA LYS A 393 36.88 -17.36 -5.62
C LYS A 393 37.47 -18.78 -5.58
N PRO A 394 38.80 -18.93 -5.75
CA PRO A 394 39.44 -20.22 -6.03
C PRO A 394 39.37 -21.27 -4.90
N ASN A 395 38.95 -20.92 -3.68
CA ASN A 395 38.98 -21.83 -2.53
C ASN A 395 37.64 -21.81 -1.76
N PRO A 396 36.70 -22.72 -2.07
CA PRO A 396 35.52 -22.97 -1.24
C PRO A 396 35.89 -23.28 0.21
N ARG A 397 35.27 -22.63 1.20
CA ARG A 397 35.45 -22.99 2.61
C ARG A 397 34.24 -23.76 3.13
N ILE A 398 34.47 -24.97 3.61
CA ILE A 398 33.57 -25.68 4.52
C ILE A 398 34.02 -25.35 5.95
N LYS A 399 33.11 -24.80 6.77
CA LYS A 399 33.42 -24.43 8.16
C LYS A 399 32.78 -25.42 9.12
N LEU A 400 33.61 -26.22 9.78
CA LEU A 400 33.19 -27.15 10.84
C LEU A 400 33.70 -26.65 12.20
N ALA A 401 32.82 -26.47 13.19
CA ALA A 401 33.23 -26.08 14.55
C ALA A 401 32.34 -26.74 15.61
N ASN A 402 32.94 -27.27 16.69
CA ASN A 402 32.20 -27.77 17.86
C ASN A 402 31.09 -28.81 17.56
N ASN A 403 31.37 -29.80 16.71
CA ASN A 403 30.46 -30.94 16.46
C ASN A 403 31.14 -32.22 17.01
N PRO A 404 31.08 -32.48 18.33
CA PRO A 404 31.92 -33.48 19.02
C PRO A 404 31.71 -34.92 18.56
N ARG A 405 30.53 -35.25 18.00
CA ARG A 405 30.17 -36.61 17.57
C ARG A 405 30.20 -36.82 16.05
N LEU A 406 30.49 -35.78 15.27
CA LEU A 406 30.50 -35.85 13.81
C LEU A 406 31.67 -36.73 13.32
N ARG A 407 31.33 -37.84 12.64
CA ARG A 407 32.32 -38.76 12.07
C ARG A 407 33.03 -38.09 10.89
N ARG A 408 34.36 -38.27 10.80
CA ARG A 408 35.20 -37.71 9.72
C ARG A 408 35.38 -38.64 8.52
N ASN A 409 34.48 -39.60 8.32
CA ASN A 409 34.71 -40.73 7.41
C ASN A 409 33.92 -40.64 6.09
N GLY A 410 33.54 -39.45 5.63
CA GLY A 410 32.75 -39.27 4.39
C GLY A 410 33.26 -38.15 3.47
N LYS A 411 32.80 -38.13 2.21
CA LYS A 411 33.18 -37.16 1.16
C LYS A 411 33.16 -35.67 1.54
N VAL A 412 32.38 -35.27 2.55
CA VAL A 412 32.35 -33.90 3.08
C VAL A 412 33.67 -33.50 3.76
N THR A 413 34.37 -34.48 4.35
CA THR A 413 35.73 -34.32 4.87
C THR A 413 36.80 -34.44 3.80
N ASP A 414 36.59 -35.20 2.72
CA ASP A 414 37.54 -35.27 1.60
C ASP A 414 37.65 -33.92 0.86
N LEU A 415 36.52 -33.22 0.67
CA LEU A 415 36.48 -31.83 0.16
C LEU A 415 37.18 -30.81 1.09
N ALA A 416 37.32 -31.12 2.38
CA ALA A 416 38.07 -30.30 3.34
C ALA A 416 39.57 -30.67 3.41
N THR A 417 39.99 -31.75 2.75
CA THR A 417 41.33 -32.34 2.89
C THR A 417 42.03 -32.67 1.56
N GLU A 418 41.57 -32.16 0.41
CA GLU A 418 42.31 -32.29 -0.84
C GLU A 418 43.53 -31.34 -0.87
N ARG A 419 44.70 -31.97 -0.61
CA ARG A 419 46.10 -31.61 -0.92
C ARG A 419 46.52 -30.13 -0.77
N PRO A 420 47.42 -29.81 0.19
CA PRO A 420 48.15 -28.54 0.13
C PRO A 420 49.10 -28.55 -1.06
N VAL A 421 48.92 -27.60 -1.99
CA VAL A 421 49.99 -27.14 -2.88
C VAL A 421 51.16 -26.66 -2.00
N PRO A 422 52.44 -26.92 -2.34
CA PRO A 422 53.55 -26.61 -1.45
C PRO A 422 53.61 -25.11 -1.20
N GLY A 423 53.46 -24.72 0.07
CA GLY A 423 53.64 -23.34 0.51
C GLY A 423 52.40 -22.68 1.13
N PHE A 424 51.76 -23.28 2.12
CA PHE A 424 50.89 -22.53 3.05
C PHE A 424 50.91 -23.16 4.44
N GLN A 425 51.40 -22.40 5.43
CA GLN A 425 51.45 -22.80 6.84
C GLN A 425 50.08 -22.65 7.49
N PHE A 426 49.64 -23.69 8.20
CA PHE A 426 48.50 -23.62 9.12
C PHE A 426 48.87 -22.78 10.35
N GLN A 427 48.24 -21.62 10.51
CA GLN A 427 48.33 -20.83 11.73
C GLN A 427 47.38 -21.44 12.79
N LYS A 428 47.98 -22.20 13.72
CA LYS A 428 47.35 -22.55 15.00
C LYS A 428 47.70 -21.44 15.99
N ASP A 429 46.73 -20.63 16.39
CA ASP A 429 46.92 -19.71 17.51
C ASP A 429 47.13 -20.51 18.81
N LYS A 430 48.39 -20.60 19.22
CA LYS A 430 48.82 -20.96 20.57
C LYS A 430 49.56 -19.76 21.14
N GLN A 431 48.91 -19.00 22.02
CA GLN A 431 49.61 -18.10 22.91
C GLN A 431 50.08 -18.86 24.16
N ALA A 432 51.39 -18.83 24.40
CA ALA A 432 52.00 -19.07 25.70
C ALA A 432 53.16 -18.05 25.89
N PRO A 433 53.41 -17.60 27.12
CA PRO A 433 54.25 -16.42 27.39
C PRO A 433 55.72 -16.80 27.53
N LYS A 434 56.63 -15.91 27.11
CA LYS A 434 58.05 -15.97 27.46
C LYS A 434 58.43 -14.82 28.39
N LYS A 435 59.09 -15.20 29.47
CA LYS A 435 59.68 -14.39 30.53
C LYS A 435 61.22 -14.44 30.37
N GLU A 436 61.91 -13.51 31.05
CA GLU A 436 63.36 -13.44 31.36
C GLU A 436 64.27 -12.71 30.35
N LEU A 437 65.27 -11.89 30.74
CA LEU A 437 65.73 -11.32 32.03
C LEU A 437 66.79 -10.20 31.75
N ARG A 438 66.67 -9.05 32.47
CA ARG A 438 67.62 -8.03 33.00
C ARG A 438 68.98 -7.73 32.29
N ILE A 439 69.54 -6.50 32.34
CA ILE A 439 70.17 -5.79 33.51
C ILE A 439 70.33 -4.27 33.18
N VAL A 440 69.73 -3.36 33.98
CA VAL A 440 70.31 -2.35 34.94
C VAL A 440 71.18 -1.27 34.26
N ASP A 441 70.77 0.01 34.21
CA ASP A 441 71.14 0.99 35.24
C ASP A 441 70.04 1.95 35.72
N ALA A 442 70.15 2.25 37.02
CA ALA A 442 69.13 2.81 37.89
C ALA A 442 69.45 4.25 38.28
N ALA A 443 68.52 5.18 37.99
CA ALA A 443 68.38 6.46 38.71
C ALA A 443 67.03 7.19 38.48
N SER A 444 66.15 6.78 37.57
CA SER A 444 64.90 7.50 37.24
C SER A 444 63.58 6.80 37.65
N ASP A 445 63.68 5.72 38.43
CA ASP A 445 62.63 4.70 38.58
C ASP A 445 61.56 5.00 39.65
N PHE A 446 61.63 6.17 40.30
CA PHE A 446 60.65 6.58 41.31
C PHE A 446 59.54 7.49 40.75
N LEU A 447 59.82 8.26 39.68
CA LEU A 447 58.84 9.18 39.05
C LEU A 447 58.04 8.56 37.89
N MET A 448 58.49 7.42 37.34
CA MET A 448 57.82 6.70 36.25
C MET A 448 56.76 5.68 36.71
N ARG A 449 56.80 5.22 37.97
CA ARG A 449 55.86 4.20 38.48
C ARG A 449 54.41 4.67 38.56
N TYR A 450 54.17 5.95 38.78
CA TYR A 450 52.79 6.49 38.87
C TYR A 450 52.24 7.00 37.53
N LYS A 451 53.09 7.30 36.54
CA LYS A 451 52.63 7.78 35.23
C LYS A 451 51.83 6.73 34.46
N TRP A 452 52.23 5.46 34.51
CA TRP A 452 51.49 4.39 33.84
C TRP A 452 50.12 4.13 34.47
N TYR A 453 50.00 4.17 35.80
CA TYR A 453 48.69 4.07 36.45
C TYR A 453 47.79 5.28 36.15
N LEU A 454 48.37 6.47 36.02
CA LEU A 454 47.63 7.67 35.65
C LEU A 454 47.17 7.62 34.18
N ILE A 455 48.01 7.17 33.25
CA ILE A 455 47.66 6.97 31.84
C ILE A 455 46.59 5.88 31.69
N VAL A 456 46.77 4.72 32.34
CA VAL A 456 45.79 3.63 32.32
C VAL A 456 44.46 4.08 32.95
N GLY A 457 44.51 4.82 34.06
CA GLY A 457 43.32 5.41 34.69
C GLY A 457 42.58 6.36 33.74
N VAL A 458 43.30 7.25 33.06
CA VAL A 458 42.71 8.17 32.06
C VAL A 458 42.10 7.41 30.89
N VAL A 459 42.80 6.41 30.34
CA VAL A 459 42.30 5.59 29.22
C VAL A 459 41.04 4.82 29.63
N VAL A 460 41.03 4.18 30.79
CA VAL A 460 39.84 3.47 31.32
C VAL A 460 38.69 4.43 31.53
N THR A 461 38.95 5.63 32.06
CA THR A 461 37.92 6.66 32.26
C THR A 461 37.34 7.14 30.93
N ILE A 462 38.18 7.35 29.90
CA ILE A 462 37.74 7.71 28.54
C ILE A 462 36.88 6.60 27.93
N VAL A 463 37.28 5.33 28.07
CA VAL A 463 36.51 4.18 27.58
C VAL A 463 35.15 4.08 28.30
N ILE A 464 35.11 4.29 29.62
CA ILE A 464 33.85 4.31 30.39
C ILE A 464 32.96 5.48 29.92
N ILE A 465 33.52 6.67 29.72
CA ILE A 465 32.76 7.83 29.21
C ILE A 465 32.22 7.55 27.80
N LEU A 466 33.01 6.94 26.91
CA LEU A 466 32.57 6.51 25.58
C LEU A 466 31.45 5.47 25.65
N LEU A 467 31.55 4.49 26.55
CA LEU A 467 30.50 3.49 26.76
C LEU A 467 29.22 4.11 27.32
N VAL A 468 29.33 5.08 28.24
CA VAL A 468 28.17 5.83 28.76
C VAL A 468 27.57 6.70 27.66
N LEU A 469 28.38 7.38 26.84
CA LEU A 469 27.90 8.14 25.70
C LEU A 469 27.24 7.24 24.65
N LEU A 470 27.78 6.05 24.39
CA LEU A 470 27.18 5.03 23.52
C LEU A 470 25.87 4.48 24.12
N ALA A 471 25.81 4.25 25.43
CA ALA A 471 24.60 3.83 26.12
C ALA A 471 23.52 4.93 26.11
N VAL A 472 23.91 6.19 26.30
CA VAL A 472 23.00 7.35 26.25
C VAL A 472 22.54 7.63 24.82
N THR A 473 23.43 7.58 23.84
CA THR A 473 23.07 7.76 22.42
C THR A 473 22.22 6.61 21.92
N SER A 474 22.56 5.35 22.23
CA SER A 474 21.71 4.19 21.90
C SER A 474 20.36 4.23 22.62
N SER A 475 20.30 4.70 23.87
CA SER A 475 19.03 4.91 24.59
C SER A 475 18.21 6.07 24.03
N ARG A 476 18.86 7.16 23.58
CA ARG A 476 18.20 8.30 22.91
C ARG A 476 17.74 7.92 21.49
N LEU A 477 18.49 7.09 20.77
CA LEU A 477 18.12 6.54 19.47
C LEU A 477 16.98 5.54 19.58
N ARG A 478 17.01 4.63 20.58
CA ARG A 478 15.89 3.72 20.88
C ARG A 478 14.62 4.46 21.30
N LYS A 479 14.73 5.61 21.98
CA LYS A 479 13.57 6.46 22.30
C LYS A 479 12.97 7.20 21.09
N LYS A 480 13.66 7.30 19.96
CA LYS A 480 13.19 8.04 18.77
C LYS A 480 12.34 7.23 17.79
N SER A 481 12.27 5.90 17.94
CA SER A 481 11.35 5.05 17.17
C SER A 481 10.31 4.44 18.10
N LYS A 482 9.49 5.27 18.76
CA LYS A 482 8.20 4.74 19.22
C LYS A 482 7.36 4.60 17.97
N ASP A 483 7.16 3.36 17.54
CA ASP A 483 6.21 3.03 16.48
C ASP A 483 4.91 3.79 16.79
N LEU A 484 4.49 4.65 15.86
CA LEU A 484 3.34 5.53 16.09
C LEU A 484 2.06 4.70 16.36
N LEU A 485 2.00 3.51 15.76
CA LEU A 485 0.95 2.52 15.97
C LEU A 485 1.33 1.57 17.12
N PRO A 486 0.43 1.32 18.08
CA PRO A 486 0.68 0.34 19.13
C PRO A 486 0.58 -1.08 18.57
N HIS A 487 1.25 -2.05 19.21
CA HIS A 487 1.01 -3.47 18.89
C HIS A 487 -0.47 -3.85 19.06
N PRO A 488 -0.99 -4.79 18.24
CA PRO A 488 -2.36 -5.27 18.35
C PRO A 488 -2.73 -5.73 19.76
N ALA A 489 -3.98 -5.55 20.17
CA ALA A 489 -4.47 -5.87 21.51
C ALA A 489 -4.81 -7.37 21.68
N TYR A 490 -3.88 -8.27 21.41
CA TYR A 490 -4.10 -9.72 21.59
C TYR A 490 -3.88 -10.19 23.05
N ASN A 491 -3.09 -9.43 23.81
CA ASN A 491 -2.87 -9.68 25.23
C ASN A 491 -3.97 -9.02 26.06
N LEU A 492 -5.05 -9.77 26.29
CA LEU A 492 -6.24 -9.32 27.03
C LEU A 492 -6.21 -9.72 28.51
N SER A 493 -6.82 -8.89 29.35
CA SER A 493 -7.11 -9.23 30.75
C SER A 493 -8.08 -10.40 30.83
N ARG A 494 -8.11 -11.15 31.95
CA ARG A 494 -9.05 -12.29 32.12
C ARG A 494 -10.50 -11.87 31.89
N GLN A 495 -10.91 -10.72 32.43
CA GLN A 495 -12.25 -10.18 32.24
C GLN A 495 -12.54 -9.84 30.78
N SER A 496 -11.60 -9.17 30.09
CA SER A 496 -11.74 -8.87 28.66
C SER A 496 -11.82 -10.14 27.81
N LYS A 497 -11.08 -11.19 28.18
CA LYS A 497 -11.17 -12.50 27.52
C LYS A 497 -12.55 -13.14 27.69
N GLU A 498 -13.14 -13.04 28.89
CA GLU A 498 -14.49 -13.53 29.17
C GLU A 498 -15.55 -12.78 28.33
N VAL A 499 -15.46 -11.45 28.26
CA VAL A 499 -16.38 -10.64 27.42
C VAL A 499 -16.25 -11.01 25.94
N LEU A 500 -15.02 -11.10 25.43
CA LEU A 500 -14.77 -11.47 24.04
C LEU A 500 -15.24 -12.91 23.73
N ALA A 501 -15.10 -13.84 24.68
CA ALA A 501 -15.57 -15.22 24.54
C ALA A 501 -17.10 -15.29 24.47
N VAL A 502 -17.83 -14.47 25.24
CA VAL A 502 -19.30 -14.37 25.16
C VAL A 502 -19.74 -13.86 23.79
N MET A 503 -19.11 -12.79 23.28
CA MET A 503 -19.40 -12.31 21.93
C MET A 503 -19.14 -13.38 20.86
N CYS A 504 -18.06 -14.15 21.00
CA CYS A 504 -17.78 -15.26 20.09
C CYS A 504 -18.82 -16.38 20.19
N LYS A 505 -19.29 -16.68 21.40
CA LYS A 505 -20.37 -17.64 21.60
C LYS A 505 -21.64 -17.20 20.88
N ASP A 506 -22.01 -15.93 20.98
CA ASP A 506 -23.20 -15.40 20.29
C ASP A 506 -23.08 -15.46 18.77
N ILE A 507 -21.90 -15.12 18.23
CA ILE A 507 -21.62 -15.17 16.79
C ILE A 507 -21.61 -16.61 16.29
N VAL A 508 -21.03 -17.56 17.03
CA VAL A 508 -20.92 -18.96 16.58
C VAL A 508 -22.21 -19.76 16.84
N ALA A 509 -23.03 -19.34 17.82
CA ALA A 509 -24.30 -20.00 18.12
C ALA A 509 -25.33 -19.84 16.99
N ASN A 510 -25.25 -18.74 16.26
CA ASN A 510 -26.13 -18.41 15.15
C ASN A 510 -25.25 -18.25 13.92
N THR A 511 -25.31 -19.15 12.93
CA THR A 511 -24.46 -19.10 11.74
C THR A 511 -24.44 -17.70 11.11
N PRO A 512 -23.31 -16.98 10.99
CA PRO A 512 -23.33 -15.59 10.51
C PRO A 512 -24.00 -15.35 9.14
N MET A 513 -24.08 -16.34 8.25
CA MET A 513 -24.92 -16.22 7.04
C MET A 513 -26.42 -16.18 7.38
N VAL A 514 -26.85 -16.90 8.42
CA VAL A 514 -28.20 -16.79 9.01
C VAL A 514 -28.41 -15.41 9.65
N TRP A 515 -27.39 -14.81 10.29
CA TRP A 515 -27.51 -13.42 10.76
C TRP A 515 -27.80 -12.43 9.64
N CYS A 516 -27.20 -12.62 8.46
CA CYS A 516 -27.47 -11.77 7.31
C CYS A 516 -28.92 -11.89 6.83
N ILE A 517 -29.50 -13.09 6.94
CA ILE A 517 -30.91 -13.33 6.58
C ILE A 517 -31.85 -12.74 7.64
N LEU A 518 -31.47 -12.85 8.92
CA LEU A 518 -32.24 -12.34 10.07
C LEU A 518 -31.86 -10.90 10.45
N ASP A 519 -31.21 -10.15 9.56
CA ASP A 519 -30.68 -8.81 9.84
C ASP A 519 -31.76 -7.85 10.38
N ARG A 520 -32.94 -7.87 9.80
CA ARG A 520 -34.05 -6.99 10.18
C ARG A 520 -34.60 -7.25 11.58
N PRO A 521 -35.02 -8.48 11.95
CA PRO A 521 -35.43 -8.74 13.32
C PRO A 521 -34.28 -8.52 14.32
N LEU A 522 -33.03 -8.78 13.95
CA LEU A 522 -31.88 -8.57 14.84
C LEU A 522 -31.54 -7.08 15.05
N LEU A 523 -31.65 -6.25 14.02
CA LEU A 523 -31.26 -4.83 14.07
C LEU A 523 -32.43 -3.89 14.43
N TRP A 524 -33.68 -4.27 14.15
CA TRP A 524 -34.82 -3.35 14.20
C TRP A 524 -35.98 -3.77 15.12
N ASN A 525 -35.98 -4.98 15.71
CA ASN A 525 -36.97 -5.33 16.74
C ASN A 525 -36.67 -4.57 18.04
N SER A 526 -37.11 -3.32 18.07
CA SER A 526 -37.07 -2.40 19.21
C SER A 526 -38.42 -2.32 19.94
N ALA A 527 -39.37 -3.21 19.63
CA ALA A 527 -40.76 -3.09 20.05
C ALA A 527 -41.17 -4.08 21.16
N THR A 528 -40.38 -4.21 22.23
CA THR A 528 -40.94 -4.60 23.53
C THR A 528 -40.85 -3.38 24.46
N LYS A 529 -41.95 -2.63 24.52
CA LYS A 529 -42.14 -1.31 25.16
C LYS A 529 -41.80 -1.19 26.66
N ASN A 530 -41.24 -2.21 27.31
CA ASN A 530 -41.12 -2.26 28.77
C ASN A 530 -39.69 -2.13 29.32
N ASP A 531 -38.65 -2.00 28.50
CA ASP A 531 -37.24 -2.02 28.97
C ASP A 531 -36.40 -0.78 28.64
N ASP A 532 -37.03 0.35 28.27
CA ASP A 532 -36.31 1.56 27.84
C ASP A 532 -35.46 2.22 28.94
N SER A 533 -35.76 2.00 30.23
CA SER A 533 -35.03 2.65 31.33
C SER A 533 -33.63 2.08 31.53
N SER A 534 -33.44 0.76 31.42
CA SER A 534 -32.14 0.10 31.64
C SER A 534 -31.16 0.40 30.50
N VAL A 535 -31.64 0.33 29.25
CA VAL A 535 -30.86 0.61 28.03
C VAL A 535 -30.39 2.07 27.99
N SER A 536 -31.19 3.01 28.49
CA SER A 536 -30.83 4.45 28.46
C SER A 536 -29.59 4.80 29.29
N SER A 537 -29.39 4.13 30.44
CA SER A 537 -28.28 4.42 31.35
C SER A 537 -26.94 3.92 30.80
N GLN A 538 -26.91 2.70 30.24
CA GLN A 538 -25.74 2.16 29.57
C GLN A 538 -25.37 2.94 28.31
N LEU A 539 -26.37 3.48 27.59
CA LEU A 539 -26.16 4.28 26.38
C LEU A 539 -25.32 5.54 26.65
N GLY A 540 -25.54 6.19 27.80
CA GLY A 540 -24.80 7.39 28.21
C GLY A 540 -23.31 7.11 28.40
N THR A 541 -22.97 6.02 29.09
CA THR A 541 -21.58 5.59 29.31
C THR A 541 -20.92 5.14 28.01
N LEU A 542 -21.62 4.36 27.18
CA LEU A 542 -21.10 3.88 25.90
C LEU A 542 -20.81 5.02 24.91
N LYS A 543 -21.65 6.06 24.90
CA LYS A 543 -21.45 7.24 24.05
C LYS A 543 -20.12 7.96 24.32
N GLN A 544 -19.62 7.93 25.56
CA GLN A 544 -18.31 8.49 25.90
C GLN A 544 -17.14 7.67 25.32
N HIS A 545 -17.37 6.40 25.01
CA HIS A 545 -16.37 5.48 24.46
C HIS A 545 -16.48 5.33 22.94
N MET A 546 -17.50 5.89 22.30
CA MET A 546 -17.59 5.88 20.84
C MET A 546 -16.56 6.83 20.22
N ILE A 547 -15.91 6.37 19.15
CA ILE A 547 -15.08 7.24 18.33
C ILE A 547 -15.96 8.33 17.73
N SER A 548 -15.46 9.57 17.70
CA SER A 548 -16.17 10.66 17.06
C SER A 548 -16.14 10.46 15.55
N VAL A 549 -17.30 10.53 14.89
CA VAL A 549 -17.43 10.30 13.45
C VAL A 549 -17.86 11.59 12.76
N ALA A 550 -17.20 11.95 11.66
CA ALA A 550 -17.55 13.12 10.88
C ALA A 550 -18.89 12.93 10.13
N PRO A 551 -19.72 13.98 10.01
CA PRO A 551 -20.98 13.92 9.26
C PRO A 551 -20.73 13.87 7.75
N ASN A 552 -21.66 13.22 7.03
CA ASN A 552 -21.63 12.86 5.61
C ASN A 552 -20.52 11.83 5.29
N ALA A 553 -20.74 10.79 4.49
CA ALA A 553 -19.64 9.93 4.04
C ALA A 553 -19.01 10.56 2.78
N LEU A 554 -19.79 10.71 1.71
CA LEU A 554 -19.36 11.40 0.49
C LEU A 554 -19.63 12.90 0.53
N VAL A 555 -18.59 13.71 0.28
CA VAL A 555 -18.73 15.12 -0.08
C VAL A 555 -18.30 15.27 -1.53
N GLN A 556 -19.23 15.54 -2.43
CA GLN A 556 -18.92 15.69 -3.84
C GLN A 556 -17.95 16.86 -4.05
N ALA A 557 -16.92 16.66 -4.88
CA ALA A 557 -16.09 17.74 -5.35
C ALA A 557 -16.96 18.69 -6.19
N LYS A 558 -17.12 19.93 -5.76
CA LYS A 558 -17.67 21.00 -6.59
C LYS A 558 -16.53 21.76 -7.25
N LYS A 559 -16.83 22.53 -8.31
CA LYS A 559 -15.83 23.40 -8.97
C LYS A 559 -15.22 24.37 -7.95
N GLU A 560 -13.99 24.83 -8.19
CA GLU A 560 -13.22 25.61 -7.20
C GLU A 560 -13.93 26.85 -6.66
N VAL A 561 -14.83 27.43 -7.47
CA VAL A 561 -15.64 28.62 -7.17
C VAL A 561 -16.94 28.31 -6.41
N ASP A 562 -17.36 27.05 -6.34
CA ASP A 562 -18.64 26.68 -5.74
C ASP A 562 -18.48 26.36 -4.24
N TYR A 563 -19.18 27.13 -3.40
CA TYR A 563 -19.21 26.90 -1.96
C TYR A 563 -19.72 25.48 -1.62
N ASN A 564 -18.90 24.77 -0.83
CA ASN A 564 -19.21 23.43 -0.31
C ASN A 564 -19.19 23.44 1.22
N ARG A 565 -20.25 23.97 1.81
CA ARG A 565 -20.41 24.12 3.27
C ARG A 565 -20.16 22.80 4.04
N PRO A 566 -20.70 21.63 3.63
CA PRO A 566 -20.39 20.37 4.30
C PRO A 566 -18.89 20.02 4.33
N LEU A 567 -18.18 20.27 3.22
CA LEU A 567 -16.73 20.05 3.16
C LEU A 567 -15.99 20.95 4.16
N GLN A 568 -16.36 22.23 4.18
CA GLN A 568 -15.71 23.25 5.00
C GLN A 568 -15.93 22.98 6.49
N GLN A 569 -17.15 22.63 6.88
CA GLN A 569 -17.46 22.22 8.25
C GLN A 569 -16.66 20.98 8.66
N ARG A 570 -16.56 19.97 7.79
CA ARG A 570 -15.74 18.76 8.05
C ARG A 570 -14.28 19.12 8.27
N VAL A 571 -13.70 19.91 7.39
CA VAL A 571 -12.30 20.32 7.45
C VAL A 571 -12.01 21.18 8.68
N GLN A 572 -12.97 22.03 9.09
CA GLN A 572 -12.87 22.81 10.31
C GLN A 572 -12.84 21.92 11.57
N MET A 573 -13.62 20.83 11.60
CA MET A 573 -13.62 19.89 12.74
C MET A 573 -12.23 19.31 13.01
N PHE A 574 -11.32 19.26 12.03
CA PHE A 574 -9.97 18.72 12.24
C PHE A 574 -9.18 19.48 13.31
N PHE A 575 -9.53 20.75 13.56
CA PHE A 575 -8.89 21.56 14.60
C PHE A 575 -9.23 21.10 16.01
N ASP A 576 -10.35 20.41 16.21
CA ASP A 576 -10.84 20.03 17.53
C ASP A 576 -10.26 18.70 18.02
N TYR A 577 -9.53 17.98 17.18
CA TYR A 577 -9.00 16.64 17.43
C TYR A 577 -7.48 16.59 17.28
N ASP A 578 -6.83 15.68 17.99
CA ASP A 578 -5.37 15.51 17.93
C ASP A 578 -4.95 14.73 16.70
N TYR A 579 -5.82 13.78 16.30
CA TYR A 579 -5.67 12.95 15.12
C TYR A 579 -6.99 12.87 14.36
N VAL A 580 -6.86 12.74 13.04
CA VAL A 580 -7.96 12.37 12.16
C VAL A 580 -7.64 11.01 11.57
N LEU A 581 -8.51 10.03 11.77
CA LEU A 581 -8.43 8.74 11.09
C LEU A 581 -9.26 8.84 9.80
N MET A 582 -8.59 8.80 8.66
CA MET A 582 -9.20 8.78 7.34
C MET A 582 -9.22 7.35 6.80
N ILE A 583 -10.40 6.86 6.42
CA ILE A 583 -10.57 5.51 5.87
C ILE A 583 -11.08 5.63 4.43
N GLY A 584 -10.34 5.09 3.47
CA GLY A 584 -10.69 5.18 2.04
C GLY A 584 -10.44 3.89 1.29
N ASN A 585 -11.22 3.67 0.24
CA ASN A 585 -11.07 2.48 -0.62
C ASN A 585 -9.93 2.63 -1.65
N ASN A 586 -9.50 3.86 -1.93
CA ASN A 586 -8.42 4.18 -2.86
C ASN A 586 -7.18 4.63 -2.06
N ASN A 587 -6.01 4.65 -2.70
CA ASN A 587 -4.76 5.19 -2.13
C ASN A 587 -4.71 6.74 -2.15
N ASP A 588 -5.80 7.39 -2.54
CA ASP A 588 -5.89 8.83 -2.73
C ASP A 588 -6.75 9.47 -1.64
N ILE A 589 -6.09 10.16 -0.70
CA ILE A 589 -6.73 10.86 0.42
C ILE A 589 -7.72 11.93 -0.04
N THR A 590 -7.54 12.48 -1.25
CA THR A 590 -8.42 13.52 -1.80
C THR A 590 -9.82 12.98 -2.13
N ARG A 591 -9.98 11.66 -2.23
CA ARG A 591 -11.28 11.02 -2.43
C ARG A 591 -12.17 11.05 -1.18
N ILE A 592 -11.57 11.12 0.01
CA ILE A 592 -12.30 11.24 1.27
C ILE A 592 -12.57 12.71 1.60
N VAL A 593 -11.56 13.56 1.40
CA VAL A 593 -11.65 15.00 1.59
C VAL A 593 -11.18 15.68 0.32
N PRO A 594 -12.10 16.09 -0.56
CA PRO A 594 -11.77 16.77 -1.80
C PRO A 594 -10.82 17.94 -1.56
N ARG A 595 -9.78 18.02 -2.40
CA ARG A 595 -8.77 19.09 -2.40
C ARG A 595 -7.82 19.09 -1.19
N LEU A 596 -7.80 18.04 -0.37
CA LEU A 596 -6.78 17.96 0.68
C LEU A 596 -5.39 17.77 0.02
N PRO A 597 -4.34 18.53 0.41
CA PRO A 597 -3.07 18.43 -0.28
C PRO A 597 -2.44 17.05 -0.06
N ASN A 598 -2.08 16.35 -1.14
CA ASN A 598 -1.48 15.01 -1.11
C ASN A 598 0.02 15.01 -1.46
N HIS A 599 0.62 16.18 -1.71
CA HIS A 599 2.05 16.36 -1.96
C HIS A 599 2.70 17.29 -0.93
N ILE A 600 3.91 16.96 -0.47
CA ILE A 600 4.60 17.76 0.55
C ILE A 600 4.81 19.19 0.03
N GLY A 601 4.59 20.18 0.89
CA GLY A 601 4.67 21.60 0.55
C GLY A 601 3.40 22.17 -0.08
N SER A 602 2.55 21.33 -0.70
CA SER A 602 1.31 21.80 -1.33
C SER A 602 0.32 22.37 -0.31
N LEU A 603 -0.40 23.41 -0.75
CA LEU A 603 -1.31 24.20 0.06
C LEU A 603 -2.72 24.15 -0.54
N SER A 604 -3.74 23.99 0.30
CA SER A 604 -5.13 24.04 -0.11
C SER A 604 -5.92 24.93 0.84
N LEU A 605 -6.80 25.77 0.27
CA LEU A 605 -7.58 26.76 1.00
C LEU A 605 -9.07 26.46 0.90
N TYR A 606 -9.74 26.46 2.05
CA TYR A 606 -11.17 26.19 2.20
C TYR A 606 -11.86 27.46 2.72
N ILE A 607 -12.64 28.14 1.88
CA ILE A 607 -13.30 29.42 2.22
C ILE A 607 -14.83 29.28 2.19
N ASP A 608 -15.49 29.44 3.33
CA ASP A 608 -16.92 29.72 3.43
C ASP A 608 -17.14 31.23 3.54
N GLY A 609 -17.71 31.83 2.49
CA GLY A 609 -17.98 33.27 2.44
C GLY A 609 -19.09 33.71 3.39
N ARG A 610 -19.98 32.80 3.83
CA ARG A 610 -21.14 33.14 4.66
C ARG A 610 -20.94 32.87 6.15
N ASN A 611 -20.18 31.83 6.50
CA ASN A 611 -19.98 31.41 7.91
C ASN A 611 -18.61 31.79 8.49
N ASP A 612 -17.89 32.69 7.83
CA ASP A 612 -16.57 33.13 8.28
C ASP A 612 -15.56 31.98 8.50
N ILE A 613 -15.62 30.93 7.69
CA ILE A 613 -14.65 29.83 7.74
C ILE A 613 -13.60 30.09 6.66
N SER A 614 -12.35 30.26 7.06
CA SER A 614 -11.22 30.28 6.12
C SER A 614 -10.09 29.46 6.71
N VAL A 615 -9.88 28.29 6.14
CA VAL A 615 -8.94 27.30 6.67
C VAL A 615 -7.99 26.86 5.57
N ALA A 616 -6.69 26.98 5.81
CA ALA A 616 -5.65 26.54 4.90
C ALA A 616 -4.95 25.31 5.46
N PHE A 617 -4.67 24.32 4.61
CA PHE A 617 -3.88 23.13 4.95
C PHE A 617 -2.64 23.10 4.08
N LYS A 618 -1.47 22.95 4.69
CA LYS A 618 -0.19 22.69 4.02
C LYS A 618 0.34 21.33 4.44
N LEU A 619 0.62 20.44 3.51
CA LEU A 619 1.21 19.14 3.86
C LEU A 619 2.69 19.32 4.21
N LEU A 620 3.10 18.90 5.40
CA LEU A 620 4.48 19.02 5.88
C LEU A 620 5.28 17.74 5.68
N ALA A 621 4.66 16.58 5.91
CA ALA A 621 5.31 15.29 5.80
C ALA A 621 4.30 14.17 5.55
N MET A 622 4.76 13.10 4.92
CA MET A 622 4.03 11.86 4.71
C MET A 622 4.96 10.69 5.04
N VAL A 623 4.50 9.73 5.86
CA VAL A 623 5.29 8.57 6.28
C VAL A 623 4.42 7.32 6.24
N TYR A 624 4.87 6.28 5.56
CA TYR A 624 4.23 4.96 5.60
C TYR A 624 4.51 4.29 6.95
N LEU A 625 3.47 3.93 7.69
CA LEU A 625 3.60 3.18 8.94
C LEU A 625 3.50 1.68 8.70
N THR A 626 2.63 1.30 7.77
CA THR A 626 2.41 -0.07 7.30
C THR A 626 1.99 -0.02 5.81
N PRO A 627 1.86 -1.16 5.10
CA PRO A 627 1.45 -1.16 3.69
C PRO A 627 0.11 -0.47 3.42
N ASN A 628 -0.82 -0.46 4.40
CA ASN A 628 -2.12 0.20 4.24
C ASN A 628 -2.32 1.42 5.15
N ILE A 629 -1.34 1.82 5.97
CA ILE A 629 -1.46 2.99 6.85
C ILE A 629 -0.39 4.04 6.51
N ILE A 630 -0.85 5.22 6.13
CA ILE A 630 -0.01 6.38 5.83
C ILE A 630 -0.29 7.48 6.86
N HIS A 631 0.76 8.01 7.48
CA HIS A 631 0.68 9.16 8.37
C HIS A 631 0.99 10.45 7.60
N TYR A 632 0.00 11.32 7.48
CA TYR A 632 0.16 12.67 6.95
C TYR A 632 0.23 13.68 8.10
N LYS A 633 1.14 14.63 7.99
CA LYS A 633 1.30 15.73 8.95
C LYS A 633 1.02 17.05 8.24
N TYR A 634 -0.08 17.70 8.59
CA TYR A 634 -0.47 18.98 8.00
C TYR A 634 -0.24 20.14 8.96
N GLU A 635 0.15 21.28 8.42
CA GLU A 635 -0.01 22.58 9.05
C GLU A 635 -1.36 23.15 8.64
N ALA A 636 -2.27 23.25 9.59
CA ALA A 636 -3.58 23.83 9.39
C ALA A 636 -3.64 25.24 9.99
N ARG A 637 -4.03 26.24 9.19
CA ARG A 637 -4.17 27.64 9.60
C ARG A 637 -5.62 28.09 9.45
N ASN A 638 -6.26 28.50 10.53
CA ASN A 638 -7.52 29.22 10.46
C ASN A 638 -7.19 30.70 10.23
N VAL A 639 -7.35 31.15 8.98
CA VAL A 639 -6.90 32.47 8.52
C VAL A 639 -7.61 33.59 9.27
N ARG A 640 -8.92 33.43 9.54
CA ARG A 640 -9.71 34.47 10.23
C ARG A 640 -9.46 34.49 11.73
N LYS A 641 -9.41 33.33 12.39
CA LYS A 641 -9.10 33.22 13.82
C LYS A 641 -7.62 33.42 14.14
N LYS A 642 -6.75 33.50 13.12
CA LYS A 642 -5.29 33.56 13.23
C LYS A 642 -4.70 32.43 14.09
N THR A 643 -5.36 31.27 14.13
CA THR A 643 -4.88 30.10 14.88
C THR A 643 -4.20 29.12 13.94
N GLN A 644 -3.07 28.55 14.37
CA GLN A 644 -2.33 27.54 13.65
C GLN A 644 -2.24 26.26 14.49
N LYS A 645 -2.44 25.09 13.86
CA LYS A 645 -2.36 23.78 14.49
C LYS A 645 -1.69 22.78 13.57
N ILE A 646 -0.92 21.85 14.13
CA ILE A 646 -0.50 20.65 13.40
C ILE A 646 -1.63 19.62 13.47
N VAL A 647 -2.16 19.23 12.31
CA VAL A 647 -3.17 18.19 12.17
C VAL A 647 -2.50 16.92 11.71
N ASN A 648 -2.59 15.86 12.52
CA ASN A 648 -2.09 14.54 12.17
C ASN A 648 -3.22 13.72 11.57
N ILE A 649 -3.01 13.19 10.37
CA ILE A 649 -3.99 12.35 9.69
C ILE A 649 -3.39 10.96 9.51
N LEU A 650 -4.04 9.94 10.08
CA LEU A 650 -3.76 8.54 9.78
C LEU A 650 -4.72 8.12 8.67
N PHE A 651 -4.18 7.85 7.49
CA PHE A 651 -4.94 7.38 6.36
C PHE A 651 -4.81 5.86 6.26
N TYR A 652 -5.91 5.16 6.50
CA TYR A 652 -6.03 3.72 6.32
C TYR A 652 -6.65 3.43 4.96
N GLN A 653 -5.85 2.84 4.07
CA GLN A 653 -6.31 2.31 2.79
C GLN A 653 -7.04 1.00 3.05
N TRP A 654 -8.36 1.06 3.16
CA TRP A 654 -9.19 -0.13 3.24
C TRP A 654 -9.16 -0.80 1.87
N VAL A 655 -8.38 -1.87 1.73
CA VAL A 655 -8.21 -2.60 0.47
C VAL A 655 -9.58 -2.87 -0.17
N LYS A 656 -9.70 -2.75 -1.49
CA LYS A 656 -10.94 -2.96 -2.26
C LYS A 656 -11.61 -4.33 -2.08
N LYS A 657 -11.04 -5.23 -1.26
CA LYS A 657 -11.65 -6.49 -0.88
C LYS A 657 -12.93 -6.24 -0.08
N ARG A 658 -14.01 -6.88 -0.47
CA ARG A 658 -15.31 -6.77 0.21
C ARG A 658 -15.26 -7.43 1.59
N LEU A 659 -14.56 -8.56 1.70
CA LEU A 659 -14.43 -9.40 2.88
C LEU A 659 -12.94 -9.63 3.20
N PRO A 660 -12.25 -8.71 3.90
CA PRO A 660 -10.85 -8.89 4.25
C PRO A 660 -10.67 -10.04 5.25
N THR A 661 -9.53 -10.73 5.19
CA THR A 661 -9.14 -11.82 6.10
C THR A 661 -8.09 -11.43 7.14
N GLU A 662 -7.36 -10.34 6.90
CA GLU A 662 -6.30 -9.80 7.76
C GLU A 662 -6.81 -8.57 8.52
N PHE A 663 -6.68 -8.56 9.84
CA PHE A 663 -7.23 -7.51 10.70
C PHE A 663 -6.22 -6.89 11.67
N SER A 664 -4.94 -7.24 11.55
CA SER A 664 -3.89 -6.79 12.46
C SER A 664 -3.76 -5.26 12.50
N GLU A 665 -3.70 -4.61 11.34
CA GLU A 665 -3.64 -3.15 11.22
C GLU A 665 -4.90 -2.45 11.76
N LEU A 666 -6.09 -3.01 11.48
CA LEU A 666 -7.35 -2.52 12.04
C LEU A 666 -7.32 -2.56 13.58
N MET A 667 -6.82 -3.66 14.15
CA MET A 667 -6.68 -3.80 15.61
C MET A 667 -5.73 -2.75 16.20
N GLN A 668 -4.61 -2.44 15.51
CA GLN A 668 -3.70 -1.38 15.93
C GLN A 668 -4.38 -0.01 15.91
N LEU A 669 -5.17 0.28 14.87
CA LEU A 669 -5.93 1.54 14.74
C LEU A 669 -7.01 1.68 15.81
N LEU A 670 -7.75 0.62 16.13
CA LEU A 670 -8.76 0.64 17.19
C LEU A 670 -8.12 0.94 18.56
N LYS A 671 -7.01 0.27 18.88
CA LYS A 671 -6.23 0.54 20.08
C LYS A 671 -5.66 1.96 20.10
N PHE A 672 -5.15 2.44 18.97
CA PHE A 672 -4.67 3.82 18.84
C PHE A 672 -5.78 4.84 19.13
N CYS A 673 -6.98 4.62 18.59
CA CYS A 673 -8.13 5.50 18.75
C CYS A 673 -8.68 5.49 20.19
N SER A 674 -8.66 4.34 20.87
CA SER A 674 -9.18 4.21 22.24
C SER A 674 -8.46 5.10 23.28
N GLN A 675 -7.23 5.51 23.00
CA GLN A 675 -6.38 6.26 23.93
C GLN A 675 -6.31 7.76 23.62
N ARG A 676 -6.99 8.22 22.56
CA ARG A 676 -6.76 9.55 21.99
C ARG A 676 -8.06 10.18 21.51
N LYS A 677 -8.05 11.51 21.42
CA LYS A 677 -9.15 12.26 20.82
C LYS A 677 -9.04 12.21 19.29
N VAL A 678 -9.71 11.23 18.68
CA VAL A 678 -9.66 10.97 17.24
C VAL A 678 -11.00 11.26 16.55
N LEU A 679 -10.95 11.92 15.40
CA LEU A 679 -12.08 12.05 14.48
C LEU A 679 -11.95 11.02 13.35
N CYS A 680 -12.94 10.15 13.19
CA CYS A 680 -13.04 9.22 12.07
C CYS A 680 -13.76 9.88 10.88
N VAL A 681 -13.14 9.81 9.71
CA VAL A 681 -13.66 10.32 8.43
C VAL A 681 -13.51 9.21 7.41
N SER A 682 -14.56 8.95 6.62
CA SER A 682 -14.48 7.97 5.54
C SER A 682 -15.40 8.35 4.39
N ASP A 683 -15.07 7.86 3.21
CA ASP A 683 -15.95 7.87 2.04
C ASP A 683 -17.07 6.80 2.11
N ARG A 684 -16.83 5.66 2.81
CA ARG A 684 -17.79 4.53 2.87
C ARG A 684 -17.81 3.70 4.15
N ARG A 685 -16.73 3.60 4.91
CA ARG A 685 -16.51 2.54 5.94
C ARG A 685 -16.41 3.05 7.38
N LYS A 686 -16.76 4.31 7.65
CA LYS A 686 -16.67 4.89 9.01
C LYS A 686 -17.64 4.23 9.99
N GLU A 687 -18.82 3.81 9.53
CA GLU A 687 -19.82 3.12 10.35
C GLU A 687 -19.31 1.77 10.83
N VAL A 688 -18.77 0.95 9.91
CA VAL A 688 -18.11 -0.32 10.21
C VAL A 688 -17.02 -0.13 11.25
N PHE A 689 -16.10 0.81 10.99
CA PHE A 689 -15.00 1.08 11.92
C PHE A 689 -15.50 1.55 13.29
N SER A 690 -16.52 2.42 13.32
CA SER A 690 -17.10 2.91 14.58
C SER A 690 -17.80 1.82 15.39
N LEU A 691 -18.43 0.83 14.72
CA LEU A 691 -18.98 -0.34 15.40
C LEU A 691 -17.87 -1.24 15.95
N MET A 692 -16.82 -1.51 15.16
CA MET A 692 -15.65 -2.25 15.63
C MET A 692 -14.99 -1.56 16.83
N HIS A 693 -14.94 -0.23 16.84
CA HIS A 693 -14.45 0.55 17.97
C HIS A 693 -15.35 0.44 19.19
N LEU A 694 -16.67 0.46 19.01
CA LEU A 694 -17.61 0.24 20.11
C LEU A 694 -17.43 -1.13 20.74
N MET A 695 -17.37 -2.19 19.92
CA MET A 695 -17.12 -3.57 20.40
C MET A 695 -15.75 -3.69 21.08
N PHE A 696 -14.72 -3.07 20.50
CA PHE A 696 -13.39 -3.01 21.09
C PHE A 696 -13.45 -2.37 22.49
N MET A 697 -14.13 -1.24 22.63
CA MET A 697 -14.28 -0.57 23.93
C MET A 697 -15.12 -1.37 24.92
N GLN A 698 -16.14 -2.10 24.46
CA GLN A 698 -16.90 -3.02 25.31
C GLN A 698 -16.00 -4.12 25.89
N VAL A 699 -15.18 -4.76 25.05
CA VAL A 699 -14.23 -5.79 25.50
C VAL A 699 -13.14 -5.21 26.42
N MET A 700 -12.66 -4.00 26.13
CA MET A 700 -11.53 -3.40 26.84
C MET A 700 -11.93 -2.67 28.13
N CYS A 701 -13.16 -2.17 28.24
CA CYS A 701 -13.58 -1.28 29.34
C CYS A 701 -14.85 -1.71 30.06
N VAL A 702 -15.77 -2.44 29.42
CA VAL A 702 -17.08 -2.77 30.01
C VAL A 702 -17.00 -4.09 30.77
N ARG A 703 -17.67 -4.13 31.93
CA ARG A 703 -17.65 -5.30 32.82
C ARG A 703 -18.67 -6.37 32.44
N GLU A 704 -19.82 -5.96 31.91
CA GLU A 704 -20.89 -6.86 31.51
C GLU A 704 -20.85 -7.05 29.99
N PRO A 705 -20.82 -8.30 29.50
CA PRO A 705 -20.78 -8.57 28.07
C PRO A 705 -22.15 -8.30 27.45
N PRO A 706 -22.28 -7.31 26.54
CA PRO A 706 -23.50 -7.17 25.77
C PRO A 706 -23.58 -8.31 24.75
N ASN A 707 -24.80 -8.76 24.45
CA ASN A 707 -24.99 -9.62 23.29
C ASN A 707 -24.64 -8.84 22.01
N VAL A 708 -24.04 -9.51 21.03
CA VAL A 708 -23.64 -8.89 19.76
C VAL A 708 -24.79 -8.14 19.08
N ALA A 709 -26.01 -8.69 19.06
CA ALA A 709 -27.19 -8.04 18.49
C ALA A 709 -27.53 -6.73 19.22
N GLN A 710 -27.42 -6.71 20.55
CA GLN A 710 -27.64 -5.48 21.33
C GLN A 710 -26.60 -4.42 20.97
N THR A 711 -25.34 -4.79 20.77
CA THR A 711 -24.30 -3.83 20.35
C THR A 711 -24.58 -3.25 18.97
N PHE A 712 -25.04 -4.06 18.02
CA PHE A 712 -25.48 -3.56 16.71
C PHE A 712 -26.66 -2.58 16.84
N GLN A 713 -27.68 -2.92 17.64
CA GLN A 713 -28.84 -2.04 17.88
C GLN A 713 -28.43 -0.74 18.57
N GLN A 714 -27.57 -0.80 19.59
CA GLN A 714 -27.04 0.37 20.29
C GLN A 714 -26.26 1.27 19.32
N HIS A 715 -25.39 0.69 18.49
CA HIS A 715 -24.65 1.43 17.48
C HIS A 715 -25.60 2.12 16.50
N LEU A 716 -26.61 1.41 15.98
CA LEU A 716 -27.59 1.97 15.06
C LEU A 716 -28.39 3.14 15.67
N ARG A 717 -28.66 3.09 16.98
CA ARG A 717 -29.35 4.18 17.71
C ARG A 717 -28.48 5.42 17.92
N ILE A 718 -27.17 5.25 18.11
CA ILE A 718 -26.25 6.35 18.48
C ILE A 718 -25.51 6.91 17.26
N CYS A 719 -25.19 6.07 16.28
CA CYS A 719 -24.41 6.45 15.11
C CYS A 719 -25.28 7.27 14.13
N ASN A 720 -24.82 8.47 13.77
CA ASN A 720 -25.48 9.34 12.77
C ASN A 720 -25.13 8.93 11.33
N GLY A 721 -25.02 7.63 11.05
CA GLY A 721 -24.54 7.07 9.79
C GLY A 721 -25.58 6.19 9.09
N ALA A 722 -25.21 5.68 7.92
CA ALA A 722 -26.05 4.73 7.21
C ALA A 722 -26.03 3.34 7.89
N PRO A 723 -27.13 2.56 7.80
CA PRO A 723 -27.14 1.20 8.34
C PRO A 723 -26.07 0.34 7.66
N LEU A 724 -25.50 -0.60 8.41
CA LEU A 724 -24.54 -1.55 7.88
C LEU A 724 -25.22 -2.52 6.92
N ASP A 725 -24.53 -2.89 5.85
CA ASP A 725 -24.98 -3.98 4.97
C ASP A 725 -24.56 -5.37 5.50
N GLN A 726 -25.10 -6.42 4.87
CA GLN A 726 -24.84 -7.81 5.28
C GLN A 726 -23.35 -8.17 5.28
N PHE A 727 -22.57 -7.69 4.30
CA PHE A 727 -21.13 -7.98 4.23
C PHE A 727 -20.35 -7.22 5.29
N GLU A 728 -20.77 -6.01 5.60
CA GLU A 728 -20.23 -5.22 6.70
C GLU A 728 -20.48 -5.88 8.04
N MET A 729 -21.66 -6.48 8.25
CA MET A 729 -21.94 -7.28 9.45
C MET A 729 -21.04 -8.52 9.51
N LEU A 730 -20.91 -9.28 8.41
CA LEU A 730 -20.02 -10.44 8.33
C LEU A 730 -18.57 -10.08 8.62
N LEU A 731 -18.12 -8.94 8.11
CA LEU A 731 -16.77 -8.42 8.34
C LEU A 731 -16.56 -8.16 9.84
N VAL A 732 -17.49 -7.48 10.50
CA VAL A 732 -17.42 -7.18 11.93
C VAL A 732 -17.41 -8.48 12.75
N MET A 733 -18.26 -9.46 12.40
CA MET A 733 -18.29 -10.76 13.06
C MET A 733 -16.97 -11.52 12.88
N ARG A 734 -16.45 -11.56 11.64
CA ARG A 734 -15.16 -12.18 11.34
C ARG A 734 -14.02 -11.53 12.11
N PHE A 735 -14.04 -10.20 12.22
CA PHE A 735 -13.07 -9.45 13.01
C PHE A 735 -13.06 -9.90 14.47
N ILE A 736 -14.23 -10.03 15.10
CA ILE A 736 -14.35 -10.50 16.50
C ILE A 736 -13.82 -11.93 16.66
N LEU A 737 -14.19 -12.83 15.74
CA LEU A 737 -13.71 -14.22 15.76
C LEU A 737 -12.17 -14.29 15.60
N ASN A 738 -11.61 -13.52 14.66
CA ASN A 738 -10.15 -13.44 14.49
C ASN A 738 -9.49 -12.89 15.76
N TRP A 739 -10.02 -11.80 16.34
CA TRP A 739 -9.48 -11.23 17.57
C TRP A 739 -9.47 -12.26 18.73
N ALA A 740 -10.54 -13.03 18.87
CA ALA A 740 -10.62 -14.08 19.89
C ALA A 740 -9.66 -15.23 19.62
N GLN A 741 -9.45 -15.61 18.36
CA GLN A 741 -8.45 -16.59 17.96
C GLN A 741 -7.05 -16.14 18.37
N GLU A 742 -6.63 -14.94 17.96
CA GLU A 742 -5.31 -14.37 18.26
C GLU A 742 -5.12 -14.13 19.76
N SER A 743 -6.19 -13.85 20.49
CA SER A 743 -6.17 -13.67 21.95
C SER A 743 -6.31 -14.99 22.74
N SER A 744 -6.43 -16.13 22.05
CA SER A 744 -6.68 -17.45 22.64
C SER A 744 -7.90 -17.49 23.59
N CYS A 745 -9.00 -16.88 23.16
CA CYS A 745 -10.24 -16.73 23.93
C CYS A 745 -11.38 -17.64 23.47
N ILE A 746 -11.18 -18.43 22.40
CA ILE A 746 -12.22 -19.31 21.87
C ILE A 746 -12.48 -20.45 22.85
N PRO A 747 -13.70 -20.62 23.38
CA PRO A 747 -14.04 -21.75 24.24
C PRO A 747 -13.82 -23.08 23.53
N SER A 748 -13.31 -24.09 24.23
CA SER A 748 -13.01 -25.41 23.65
C SER A 748 -14.21 -26.03 22.95
N GLN A 749 -15.41 -25.87 23.52
CA GLN A 749 -16.70 -26.34 22.97
C GLN A 749 -17.07 -25.69 21.63
N LEU A 750 -16.51 -24.52 21.30
CA LEU A 750 -16.82 -23.76 20.09
C LEU A 750 -15.72 -23.83 19.04
N LYS A 751 -14.58 -24.45 19.35
CA LYS A 751 -13.38 -24.42 18.49
C LYS A 751 -13.63 -25.01 17.10
N GLU A 752 -14.38 -26.09 17.02
CA GLU A 752 -14.73 -26.75 15.76
C GLU A 752 -15.62 -25.85 14.89
N ARG A 753 -16.76 -25.38 15.44
CA ARG A 753 -17.67 -24.47 14.74
C ARG A 753 -16.98 -23.16 14.34
N HIS A 754 -16.13 -22.60 15.19
CA HIS A 754 -15.32 -21.43 14.86
C HIS A 754 -14.42 -21.69 13.64
N THR A 755 -13.68 -22.80 13.63
CA THR A 755 -12.78 -23.15 12.53
C THR A 755 -13.55 -23.34 11.23
N MET A 756 -14.68 -24.05 11.29
CA MET A 756 -15.59 -24.22 10.16
C MET A 756 -16.07 -22.87 9.63
N TRP A 757 -16.42 -21.95 10.52
CA TRP A 757 -16.86 -20.62 10.10
C TRP A 757 -15.75 -19.79 9.46
N CYS A 758 -14.55 -19.81 10.03
CA CYS A 758 -13.40 -19.13 9.44
C CYS A 758 -13.09 -19.66 8.04
N HIS A 759 -13.27 -20.96 7.82
CA HIS A 759 -13.14 -21.58 6.51
C HIS A 759 -14.21 -21.07 5.54
N VAL A 760 -15.48 -21.10 5.91
CA VAL A 760 -16.60 -20.56 5.11
C VAL A 760 -16.35 -19.09 4.74
N TYR A 761 -15.96 -18.24 5.68
CA TYR A 761 -15.63 -16.83 5.38
C TYR A 761 -14.51 -16.69 4.37
N THR A 762 -13.48 -17.54 4.47
CA THR A 762 -12.34 -17.51 3.55
C THR A 762 -12.81 -17.84 2.13
N GLN A 763 -13.67 -18.85 1.98
CA GLN A 763 -14.30 -19.18 0.71
C GLN A 763 -15.19 -18.03 0.20
N MET A 764 -15.97 -17.39 1.06
CA MET A 764 -16.77 -16.21 0.70
C MET A 764 -15.90 -15.04 0.24
N SER A 765 -14.76 -14.82 0.90
CA SER A 765 -13.78 -13.81 0.50
C SER A 765 -13.20 -14.11 -0.88
N GLU A 766 -12.74 -15.34 -1.11
CA GLU A 766 -12.19 -15.77 -2.40
C GLU A 766 -13.24 -15.66 -3.52
N PHE A 767 -14.47 -16.08 -3.25
CA PHE A 767 -15.58 -15.95 -4.18
C PHE A 767 -15.90 -14.48 -4.48
N SER A 768 -15.98 -13.62 -3.46
CA SER A 768 -16.23 -12.19 -3.65
C SER A 768 -15.11 -11.47 -4.41
N ASP A 769 -13.86 -11.94 -4.27
CA ASP A 769 -12.71 -11.39 -5.01
C ASP A 769 -12.78 -11.80 -6.50
N LYS A 770 -13.19 -13.04 -6.80
CA LYS A 770 -13.37 -13.54 -8.18
C LYS A 770 -14.61 -12.98 -8.86
N HIS A 771 -15.69 -12.76 -8.11
CA HIS A 771 -17.00 -12.38 -8.62
C HIS A 771 -17.44 -11.02 -8.06
N TYR A 772 -16.71 -9.97 -8.44
CA TYR A 772 -16.92 -8.63 -7.89
C TYR A 772 -18.31 -8.03 -8.19
N ASN A 773 -19.04 -8.51 -9.20
CA ASN A 773 -20.40 -8.07 -9.50
C ASN A 773 -21.47 -8.82 -8.70
N THR A 774 -21.12 -9.92 -8.04
CA THR A 774 -22.09 -10.70 -7.28
C THR A 774 -22.47 -9.96 -6.01
N MET A 775 -23.74 -9.60 -5.91
CA MET A 775 -24.23 -8.84 -4.77
C MET A 775 -24.37 -9.75 -3.54
N SER A 776 -24.92 -10.97 -3.68
CA SER A 776 -25.18 -11.93 -2.59
C SER A 776 -24.43 -13.26 -2.75
N ILE A 777 -23.99 -13.85 -1.63
CA ILE A 777 -23.30 -15.15 -1.62
C ILE A 777 -24.23 -16.20 -1.00
N HIS A 778 -24.57 -17.23 -1.78
CA HIS A 778 -25.31 -18.40 -1.33
C HIS A 778 -24.34 -19.53 -0.94
N PRO A 779 -24.68 -20.43 0.00
CA PRO A 779 -23.86 -21.61 0.31
C PRO A 779 -23.44 -22.42 -0.92
N GLN A 780 -24.32 -22.54 -1.91
CA GLN A 780 -24.04 -23.23 -3.19
C GLN A 780 -22.93 -22.58 -4.04
N HIS A 781 -22.57 -21.33 -3.77
CA HIS A 781 -21.44 -20.65 -4.43
C HIS A 781 -20.09 -21.06 -3.83
N LEU A 782 -20.10 -21.74 -2.68
CA LEU A 782 -18.91 -22.10 -1.93
C LEU A 782 -18.56 -23.58 -2.18
N SER A 783 -17.26 -23.88 -2.15
CA SER A 783 -16.76 -25.22 -2.42
C SER A 783 -16.95 -26.16 -1.23
N GLY A 784 -17.22 -27.44 -1.47
CA GLY A 784 -17.23 -28.49 -0.45
C GLY A 784 -18.62 -28.90 0.04
N ASP A 785 -18.66 -29.82 0.99
CA ASP A 785 -19.92 -30.30 1.59
C ASP A 785 -20.41 -29.29 2.64
N LEU A 786 -21.40 -28.50 2.25
CA LEU A 786 -22.01 -27.43 3.04
C LEU A 786 -23.52 -27.67 3.24
N ALA A 787 -23.97 -28.93 3.21
CA ALA A 787 -25.37 -29.27 3.38
C ALA A 787 -25.97 -28.72 4.68
N TRP A 788 -25.19 -28.76 5.77
CA TRP A 788 -25.59 -28.19 7.07
C TRP A 788 -25.83 -26.67 7.01
N LEU A 789 -25.01 -25.95 6.25
CA LEU A 789 -25.09 -24.48 6.11
C LEU A 789 -26.28 -24.10 5.24
N GLU A 790 -26.53 -24.88 4.19
CA GLU A 790 -27.70 -24.74 3.33
C GLU A 790 -29.00 -25.01 4.09
N GLU A 791 -29.04 -26.05 4.93
CA GLU A 791 -30.17 -26.34 5.81
C GLU A 791 -30.46 -25.19 6.78
N ASP A 792 -29.44 -24.68 7.48
CA ASP A 792 -29.53 -23.53 8.38
C ASP A 792 -30.07 -22.27 7.66
N VAL A 793 -29.52 -21.98 6.48
CA VAL A 793 -29.91 -20.83 5.65
C VAL A 793 -31.36 -20.96 5.16
N ASN A 794 -31.76 -22.15 4.70
CA ASN A 794 -33.13 -22.41 4.23
C ASN A 794 -34.16 -22.38 5.38
N ALA A 795 -33.79 -22.88 6.56
CA ALA A 795 -34.61 -22.78 7.77
C ALA A 795 -34.81 -21.30 8.16
N ALA A 796 -33.76 -20.49 8.11
CA ALA A 796 -33.86 -19.06 8.36
C ALA A 796 -34.78 -18.34 7.36
N TYR A 797 -34.68 -18.63 6.06
CA TYR A 797 -35.60 -18.10 5.05
C TYR A 797 -37.05 -18.52 5.30
N SER A 798 -37.27 -19.77 5.69
CA SER A 798 -38.61 -20.30 5.96
C SER A 798 -39.26 -19.67 7.19
N SER A 799 -38.45 -19.22 8.15
CA SER A 799 -38.92 -18.55 9.38
C SER A 799 -39.37 -17.09 9.15
N LEU A 800 -38.98 -16.48 8.03
CA LEU A 800 -39.37 -15.11 7.67
C LEU A 800 -40.75 -15.12 6.99
N THR A 801 -41.82 -15.03 7.78
CA THR A 801 -43.16 -14.77 7.25
C THR A 801 -43.22 -13.38 6.60
N ALA A 802 -43.02 -13.30 5.28
CA ALA A 802 -43.35 -12.16 4.41
C ALA A 802 -42.75 -10.77 4.79
N ILE A 803 -41.55 -10.72 5.36
CA ILE A 803 -40.88 -9.44 5.67
C ILE A 803 -39.72 -9.24 4.70
N CYS A 804 -39.76 -8.14 3.92
CA CYS A 804 -38.71 -7.77 2.97
C CYS A 804 -37.32 -7.76 3.63
N SER A 805 -36.38 -8.52 3.06
CA SER A 805 -34.94 -8.44 3.35
C SER A 805 -34.40 -7.06 2.97
N PHE A 806 -33.35 -6.60 3.66
CA PHE A 806 -32.66 -5.38 3.23
C PHE A 806 -32.02 -5.63 1.85
N SER A 807 -32.25 -4.71 0.91
CA SER A 807 -31.55 -4.71 -0.36
C SER A 807 -30.07 -4.44 -0.11
N GLU A 808 -29.19 -5.25 -0.68
CA GLU A 808 -27.74 -5.03 -0.64
C GLU A 808 -27.39 -3.66 -1.25
N HIS A 809 -26.53 -2.91 -0.57
CA HIS A 809 -26.23 -1.54 -0.96
C HIS A 809 -25.19 -1.50 -2.10
N PRO A 810 -25.34 -0.59 -3.08
CA PRO A 810 -24.35 -0.41 -4.13
C PRO A 810 -23.00 0.05 -3.55
N ARG A 811 -21.91 -0.32 -4.22
CA ARG A 811 -20.51 0.00 -3.84
C ARG A 811 -20.18 1.49 -3.82
N THR A 812 -21.10 2.34 -4.23
CA THR A 812 -20.94 3.79 -4.29
C THR A 812 -20.83 4.41 -2.90
N ALA A 813 -20.08 5.51 -2.79
CA ALA A 813 -19.92 6.21 -1.53
C ALA A 813 -21.28 6.68 -0.95
N MET A 814 -21.47 6.48 0.35
CA MET A 814 -22.76 6.67 1.01
C MET A 814 -23.10 8.16 1.12
N ARG A 815 -24.38 8.51 0.96
CA ARG A 815 -24.91 9.80 1.41
C ARG A 815 -25.53 9.57 2.79
N ASP A 816 -25.13 10.34 3.80
CA ASP A 816 -25.71 10.28 5.15
C ASP A 816 -27.14 10.87 5.12
N ARG A 817 -28.07 10.15 4.48
CA ARG A 817 -29.48 10.54 4.39
C ARG A 817 -30.34 9.91 5.49
N TYR A 818 -29.80 8.99 6.27
CA TYR A 818 -30.57 8.17 7.20
C TYR A 818 -30.07 8.33 8.64
N ARG A 819 -30.27 9.52 9.22
CA ARG A 819 -30.36 9.60 10.69
C ARG A 819 -31.81 9.31 11.06
N MET A 820 -32.04 8.42 12.03
CA MET A 820 -33.35 8.33 12.68
C MET A 820 -33.69 9.72 13.24
N ARG A 821 -34.72 10.37 12.70
CA ARG A 821 -35.16 11.69 13.17
C ARG A 821 -35.39 11.63 14.67
N THR A 822 -34.85 12.60 15.41
CA THR A 822 -35.14 12.68 16.85
C THR A 822 -36.64 12.89 17.06
N GLU A 823 -37.17 12.51 18.23
CA GLU A 823 -38.57 12.80 18.54
C GLU A 823 -38.88 14.30 18.45
N GLU A 824 -37.90 15.17 18.74
CA GLU A 824 -38.01 16.61 18.54
C GLU A 824 -38.05 17.01 17.06
N GLU A 825 -37.23 16.41 16.20
CA GLU A 825 -37.25 16.65 14.75
C GLU A 825 -38.56 16.15 14.14
N LYS A 826 -39.06 14.98 14.56
CA LYS A 826 -40.37 14.45 14.17
C LYS A 826 -41.50 15.39 14.62
N LYS A 827 -41.47 15.87 15.87
CA LYS A 827 -42.43 16.86 16.39
C LYS A 827 -42.35 18.18 15.62
N ARG A 828 -41.14 18.64 15.28
CA ARG A 828 -40.93 19.89 14.55
C ARG A 828 -41.45 19.80 13.13
N GLU A 829 -41.20 18.69 12.44
CA GLU A 829 -41.80 18.43 11.12
C GLU A 829 -43.30 18.21 11.20
N ALA A 830 -43.81 17.47 12.18
CA ALA A 830 -45.26 17.33 12.36
C ALA A 830 -45.92 18.70 12.60
N ASN A 831 -45.27 19.59 13.34
CA ASN A 831 -45.73 20.97 13.54
C ASN A 831 -45.60 21.82 12.27
N LEU A 832 -44.52 21.69 11.50
CA LEU A 832 -44.34 22.35 10.20
C LEU A 832 -45.38 21.85 9.19
N GLN A 833 -45.68 20.56 9.20
CA GLN A 833 -46.64 19.91 8.32
C GLN A 833 -48.07 20.29 8.69
N ALA A 834 -48.39 20.35 9.99
CA ALA A 834 -49.64 20.90 10.51
C ALA A 834 -49.81 22.41 10.22
N GLN A 835 -48.73 23.14 9.99
CA GLN A 835 -48.77 24.55 9.57
C GLN A 835 -48.91 24.72 8.05
N THR A 836 -48.43 23.75 7.26
CA THR A 836 -48.52 23.78 5.80
C THR A 836 -49.73 23.07 5.24
N ASP A 837 -50.39 22.18 6.00
CA ASP A 837 -51.64 21.58 5.59
C ASP A 837 -52.72 22.68 5.57
N PRO A 838 -53.24 23.06 4.39
CA PRO A 838 -54.29 24.05 4.33
C PRO A 838 -55.50 23.48 5.06
N ILE A 839 -56.03 24.25 6.01
CA ILE A 839 -57.34 24.00 6.59
C ILE A 839 -58.32 23.97 5.41
N TYR A 840 -58.71 22.77 4.98
CA TYR A 840 -59.85 22.60 4.08
C TYR A 840 -61.07 23.11 4.82
N SER A 841 -61.43 24.37 4.56
CA SER A 841 -62.76 24.86 4.87
C SER A 841 -63.75 24.04 4.07
N GLU A 842 -64.79 23.57 4.75
CA GLU A 842 -65.88 22.78 4.19
C GLU A 842 -66.42 23.42 2.88
N PRO A 843 -66.87 22.59 1.92
CA PRO A 843 -67.38 23.10 0.65
C PRO A 843 -68.63 23.94 0.90
N ARG A 844 -68.52 25.25 0.69
CA ARG A 844 -69.66 26.15 0.50
C ARG A 844 -70.40 25.71 -0.76
N LYS A 845 -71.67 25.37 -0.58
CA LYS A 845 -72.62 25.01 -1.63
C LYS A 845 -72.60 26.06 -2.75
N GLU A 846 -72.39 25.58 -3.97
CA GLU A 846 -72.68 26.30 -5.22
C GLU A 846 -74.15 26.73 -5.25
N ASN A 847 -74.39 27.99 -5.59
CA ASN A 847 -75.41 28.36 -6.57
C ASN A 847 -75.10 29.74 -7.15
N ASP A 848 -75.38 29.84 -8.44
CA ASP A 848 -75.65 31.04 -9.24
C ASP A 848 -74.49 31.79 -9.93
N TYR A 849 -74.36 31.42 -11.22
CA TYR A 849 -74.52 32.27 -12.41
C TYR A 849 -73.52 33.39 -12.74
N LEU A 850 -73.02 33.25 -13.98
CA LEU A 850 -72.84 34.26 -15.04
C LEU A 850 -71.63 35.21 -15.05
N GLN A 851 -71.07 35.25 -16.28
CA GLN A 851 -70.46 36.39 -17.00
C GLN A 851 -68.95 36.62 -16.97
N PHE A 852 -68.36 36.29 -18.13
CA PHE A 852 -67.63 37.18 -19.04
C PHE A 852 -66.39 37.96 -18.55
N SER A 853 -65.30 37.64 -19.27
CA SER A 853 -64.43 38.58 -20.00
C SER A 853 -63.07 39.00 -19.40
N SER A 854 -62.06 38.66 -20.18
CA SER A 854 -61.06 39.56 -20.77
C SER A 854 -59.91 40.14 -19.93
N SER A 855 -58.81 40.31 -20.66
CA SER A 855 -57.69 41.24 -20.43
C SER A 855 -56.69 40.82 -19.34
N ALA A 856 -55.56 40.21 -19.70
CA ALA A 856 -54.37 40.84 -20.29
C ALA A 856 -53.53 41.68 -19.31
N ARG A 857 -52.22 41.54 -19.51
CA ARG A 857 -51.11 42.42 -19.15
C ARG A 857 -50.56 42.36 -17.71
N ASN A 858 -49.30 41.92 -17.69
CA ASN A 858 -48.11 42.77 -17.46
C ASN A 858 -47.26 42.47 -16.22
N LYS A 859 -46.00 42.16 -16.53
CA LYS A 859 -44.77 42.82 -16.04
C LYS A 859 -44.46 42.83 -14.54
N LYS A 860 -43.33 42.19 -14.21
CA LYS A 860 -42.07 42.71 -13.61
C LYS A 860 -41.51 41.62 -12.68
N ARG A 861 -40.30 41.06 -12.91
CA ARG A 861 -38.93 41.60 -12.77
C ARG A 861 -38.67 42.26 -11.40
N TYR A 862 -37.45 42.01 -10.92
CA TYR A 862 -36.74 42.52 -9.71
C TYR A 862 -36.79 41.54 -8.53
N ILE A 863 -35.68 41.07 -7.94
CA ILE A 863 -34.23 41.36 -8.06
C ILE A 863 -33.47 40.02 -7.99
#